data_AF-A0A5K7SAJ5-F1
#
_entry.id   AF-A0A5K7SAJ5-F1
#
_cell.length_a   1.000
_cell.length_b   1.000
_cell.length_c   1.000
_cell.angle_alpha   90.00
_cell.angle_beta   90.00
_cell.angle_gamma   90.00
#
_symmetry.space_group_name_H-M   'P 1'
#
loop_
_entity.id
_entity.type
_entity.pdbx_description
1 polymer ?
#
loop_
_entity_poly.entity_id
_entity_poly.type
_entity_poly.pdbx_seq_one_letter_code
_entity_poly.pdbx_strand_id
1 'polypeptide(L)'
;MKKISLFLIIQLLFFQHSNSQNISGNTPVQLQIDGAKKYQQMDGFGVNINTAWWYNGDYEDARVVQPAIDMLVDSLGATIFRAVIEEIDWEAVNDDKDPNNFNWNYYNKVFSNTKFQGVWNTLRYLNRKGITDGLIISLMGGAPAAAPLDPKDKKKSWMGGTDYTIDPAMEDEFVESIAAMLYYARHTAKAQFTLVSPMNETDVISGSKSAEHPDGIVEGPNMPDAVQFIRVIKKLAKKLDAIGMSDIRFVAPDAAGDHLFASCLDEMVKDSYLMSKLVCWGVHNYSNDADNYQKIVSRPANLNKSYWVTEIAGIDNLFGQIDDNPTAFLFWDGFDCVYQHARRNGYGSIPPNDWVFWIKEQGKPLIAYNPEDKNWVPRKQFYEYAQLFKFLKPGASRIATSIIKDTPAIYAFVNPNMQLVIVGRNSTNVPITVNGKLLNLPKVNSLEMFFTDSLKNLCRTSDITIADNSFSVTIPANSVFTLAEKVTSTTTSKTKRYKPEPLDWYAGDMHVHRDCGGPVEGILPESKFIEMMAVNDLAVISVLADNGDAEVKPSEVDLLKVNGKDYHLSIPGRTIHYDAEWHFDPAGTTFEHKALGGHVVLLGLTEAHQIWDESPYEILEYGRAQGGIVGFCHTEYLNDAVQNDLNCCIPIEYPVEAALGTCDFFSEDVYGSISQNNGNYNADATINAYYKMLNCGIRLGLCAGTDFPCNANEPFGTLLTYVQVDGDFTYRKWIEGIRDGKTVVARNGHEEFIDLKVNKTYQPGDDIQFKKKGKVAATIKWTSIKPLTGRLELVYNGKVIASKKATATPDLPIDLEAGLEVEESGWLCARRMDENGHQTHTAPIYLTVNNAPVRASVDDAMFFVGWIDNLIEKTSPGNDWNKYFSHDLDVVQGRYKNAKSIYLKIAEEAKAQNN
;
A
#
# COMPACT_ATOMS: atom_id res chain seq x y z
N MET A 1 -45.00 -13.15 24.58
CA MET A 1 -45.45 -11.91 25.26
C MET A 1 -45.92 -12.22 26.69
N LYS A 2 -45.01 -12.13 27.68
CA LYS A 2 -45.25 -11.66 29.06
C LYS A 2 -43.97 -11.84 29.88
N LYS A 3 -43.53 -10.74 30.49
CA LYS A 3 -42.53 -10.58 31.57
C LYS A 3 -41.07 -10.96 31.24
N ILE A 4 -40.39 -10.04 30.57
CA ILE A 4 -38.92 -9.88 30.65
C ILE A 4 -38.70 -8.58 31.43
N SER A 5 -38.46 -8.71 32.74
CA SER A 5 -38.15 -7.61 33.65
C SER A 5 -37.58 -8.22 34.92
N LEU A 6 -36.25 -8.37 35.02
CA LEU A 6 -35.45 -8.07 36.22
C LEU A 6 -33.96 -8.44 36.02
N PHE A 7 -33.09 -7.48 36.32
CA PHE A 7 -31.66 -7.60 36.67
C PHE A 7 -30.61 -7.89 35.59
N LEU A 8 -30.17 -6.81 34.92
CA LEU A 8 -28.79 -6.33 35.04
C LEU A 8 -28.86 -4.85 35.50
N ILE A 9 -28.98 -4.66 36.82
CA ILE A 9 -28.80 -3.37 37.50
C ILE A 9 -27.50 -3.52 38.30
N ILE A 10 -26.38 -3.17 37.67
CA ILE A 10 -25.16 -2.52 38.21
C ILE A 10 -24.41 -2.11 36.92
N GLN A 11 -24.53 -0.93 36.30
CA GLN A 11 -24.73 0.44 36.75
C GLN A 11 -26.01 1.02 36.12
N LEU A 12 -27.06 1.14 36.92
CA LEU A 12 -28.26 1.91 36.59
C LEU A 12 -28.35 3.08 37.56
N LEU A 13 -27.44 4.03 37.40
CA LEU A 13 -27.70 5.41 37.81
C LEU A 13 -28.41 6.06 36.64
N PHE A 14 -29.75 6.05 36.73
CA PHE A 14 -30.61 6.96 35.98
C PHE A 14 -30.17 8.40 36.25
N PHE A 15 -29.29 8.93 35.41
CA PHE A 15 -29.48 10.30 34.93
C PHE A 15 -30.24 10.22 33.63
N GLN A 16 -31.56 10.07 33.73
CA GLN A 16 -32.43 10.78 32.80
C GLN A 16 -32.18 12.29 33.05
N HIS A 17 -31.11 12.84 32.47
CA HIS A 17 -31.20 14.20 31.99
C HIS A 17 -32.03 14.17 30.71
N SER A 18 -33.33 13.92 30.87
CA SER A 18 -34.32 14.50 29.99
C SER A 18 -34.32 16.01 30.24
N ASN A 19 -33.23 16.68 29.85
CA ASN A 19 -33.32 18.07 29.46
C ASN A 19 -33.88 18.08 28.03
N SER A 20 -35.14 17.67 27.88
CA SER A 20 -35.98 18.29 26.86
C SER A 20 -36.26 19.71 27.36
N GLN A 21 -35.22 20.56 27.37
CA GLN A 21 -35.50 21.98 27.39
C GLN A 21 -36.18 22.25 26.06
N ASN A 22 -37.41 22.75 26.16
CA ASN A 22 -38.08 23.45 25.07
C ASN A 22 -37.16 24.60 24.65
N ILE A 23 -36.25 24.33 23.72
CA ILE A 23 -35.58 25.38 22.97
C ILE A 23 -36.72 26.02 22.18
N SER A 24 -37.21 27.14 22.69
CA SER A 24 -38.11 28.01 21.97
C SER A 24 -37.49 28.28 20.60
N GLY A 25 -38.16 27.78 19.56
CA GLY A 25 -37.69 27.89 18.18
C GLY A 25 -37.45 29.36 17.85
N ASN A 26 -36.17 29.71 17.64
CA ASN A 26 -35.66 30.77 16.76
C ASN A 26 -34.22 31.21 17.06
N THR A 27 -33.56 30.77 18.14
CA THR A 27 -32.16 31.20 18.39
C THR A 27 -31.16 30.21 17.79
N PRO A 28 -30.27 30.61 16.86
CA PRO A 28 -29.29 29.72 16.26
C PRO A 28 -28.24 29.19 17.25
N VAL A 29 -27.86 27.92 17.09
CA VAL A 29 -26.72 27.29 17.78
C VAL A 29 -25.43 27.95 17.30
N GLN A 30 -24.61 28.47 18.21
CA GLN A 30 -23.30 29.03 17.86
C GLN A 30 -22.23 27.96 18.05
N LEU A 31 -21.55 27.60 16.96
CA LEU A 31 -20.49 26.59 16.90
C LEU A 31 -19.18 27.27 16.53
N GLN A 32 -18.12 27.05 17.30
CA GLN A 32 -16.75 27.36 16.88
C GLN A 32 -15.98 26.07 16.61
N ILE A 33 -15.17 26.08 15.56
CA ILE A 33 -14.31 24.98 15.15
C ILE A 33 -12.89 25.51 15.09
N ASP A 34 -11.97 24.93 15.86
CA ASP A 34 -10.59 25.41 15.99
C ASP A 34 -9.59 24.32 15.58
N GLY A 35 -8.96 24.52 14.42
CA GLY A 35 -7.95 23.62 13.87
C GLY A 35 -6.62 23.58 14.63
N ALA A 36 -6.35 24.54 15.52
CA ALA A 36 -5.12 24.58 16.31
C ALA A 36 -5.12 23.57 17.46
N LYS A 37 -6.31 23.18 17.96
CA LYS A 37 -6.45 22.21 19.05
C LYS A 37 -6.89 20.86 18.50
N LYS A 38 -5.98 19.90 18.49
CA LYS A 38 -6.19 18.52 18.05
C LYS A 38 -6.38 17.57 19.24
N TYR A 39 -7.13 16.50 19.03
CA TYR A 39 -7.31 15.40 19.99
C TYR A 39 -6.80 14.10 19.38
N GLN A 40 -7.56 13.00 19.48
CA GLN A 40 -7.17 11.72 18.91
C GLN A 40 -7.09 11.75 17.38
N GLN A 41 -6.21 10.90 16.86
CA GLN A 41 -6.20 10.49 15.46
C GLN A 41 -7.00 9.18 15.33
N MET A 42 -7.88 9.11 14.34
CA MET A 42 -8.71 7.94 14.11
C MET A 42 -7.92 6.90 13.33
N ASP A 43 -7.76 5.70 13.88
CA ASP A 43 -7.20 4.53 13.18
C ASP A 43 -8.19 4.00 12.13
N GLY A 44 -9.50 4.12 12.40
CA GLY A 44 -10.53 3.82 11.42
C GLY A 44 -11.91 3.59 12.02
N PHE A 45 -12.81 3.15 11.16
CA PHE A 45 -14.17 2.79 11.51
C PHE A 45 -14.52 1.47 10.86
N GLY A 46 -15.31 0.65 11.55
CA GLY A 46 -15.43 -0.74 11.17
C GLY A 46 -16.69 -1.42 11.64
N VAL A 47 -16.75 -2.71 11.37
CA VAL A 47 -17.85 -3.57 11.81
C VAL A 47 -17.31 -4.90 12.30
N ASN A 48 -18.08 -5.54 13.15
CA ASN A 48 -17.98 -6.98 13.36
C ASN A 48 -18.70 -7.70 12.20
N ILE A 49 -18.30 -8.95 11.93
CA ILE A 49 -19.04 -9.88 11.07
C ILE A 49 -18.82 -11.32 11.54
N ASN A 50 -19.78 -12.21 11.31
CA ASN A 50 -19.53 -13.64 11.34
C ASN A 50 -18.87 -14.08 10.02
N THR A 51 -17.77 -14.83 10.09
CA THR A 51 -17.05 -15.28 8.91
C THR A 51 -17.66 -16.52 8.24
N ALA A 52 -18.49 -17.27 8.97
CA ALA A 52 -19.18 -18.44 8.49
C ALA A 52 -20.67 -18.15 8.27
N TRP A 53 -21.19 -18.57 7.12
CA TRP A 53 -22.62 -18.46 6.84
C TRP A 53 -23.35 -19.75 7.26
N TRP A 54 -24.07 -19.69 8.37
CA TRP A 54 -24.96 -20.75 8.83
C TRP A 54 -26.41 -20.39 8.51
N TYR A 55 -27.12 -21.28 7.83
CA TYR A 55 -28.49 -21.04 7.44
C TYR A 55 -29.29 -22.34 7.43
N ASN A 56 -30.50 -22.30 8.01
CA ASN A 56 -31.48 -23.39 7.96
C ASN A 56 -30.95 -24.78 8.38
N GLY A 57 -30.08 -24.85 9.39
CA GLY A 57 -29.62 -26.11 9.97
C GLY A 57 -28.17 -26.46 9.67
N ASP A 58 -27.53 -25.82 8.68
CA ASP A 58 -26.18 -26.19 8.25
C ASP A 58 -25.35 -24.97 7.80
N TYR A 59 -24.04 -25.17 7.66
CA TYR A 59 -23.14 -24.19 7.04
C TYR A 59 -23.23 -24.30 5.52
N GLU A 60 -23.48 -23.17 4.85
CA GLU A 60 -23.57 -23.09 3.40
C GLU A 60 -22.41 -22.26 2.81
N ASP A 61 -22.49 -21.96 1.51
CA ASP A 61 -21.48 -21.20 0.80
C ASP A 61 -21.46 -19.72 1.22
N ALA A 62 -20.34 -19.29 1.79
CA ALA A 62 -20.12 -17.92 2.25
C ALA A 62 -20.15 -16.85 1.12
N ARG A 63 -20.18 -17.23 -0.16
CA ARG A 63 -20.39 -16.27 -1.26
C ARG A 63 -21.69 -15.47 -1.11
N VAL A 64 -22.69 -16.01 -0.42
CA VAL A 64 -23.95 -15.32 -0.18
C VAL A 64 -23.78 -14.01 0.60
N VAL A 65 -22.78 -13.89 1.48
CA VAL A 65 -22.57 -12.67 2.29
C VAL A 65 -21.74 -11.61 1.56
N GLN A 66 -21.15 -11.92 0.41
CA GLN A 66 -20.27 -10.99 -0.32
C GLN A 66 -20.94 -9.66 -0.71
N PRO A 67 -22.20 -9.63 -1.18
CA PRO A 67 -22.88 -8.35 -1.46
C PRO A 67 -23.07 -7.48 -0.20
N ALA A 68 -23.26 -8.08 0.97
CA ALA A 68 -23.30 -7.35 2.23
C ALA A 68 -21.93 -6.75 2.58
N ILE A 69 -20.86 -7.53 2.40
CA ILE A 69 -19.48 -7.06 2.58
C ILE A 69 -19.17 -5.90 1.62
N ASP A 70 -19.60 -5.98 0.35
CA ASP A 70 -19.43 -4.89 -0.61
C ASP A 70 -20.12 -3.60 -0.15
N MET A 71 -21.34 -3.69 0.41
CA MET A 71 -22.01 -2.54 0.98
C MET A 71 -21.27 -1.97 2.20
N LEU A 72 -20.71 -2.82 3.07
CA LEU A 72 -19.94 -2.40 4.22
C LEU A 72 -18.63 -1.69 3.82
N VAL A 73 -17.91 -2.20 2.83
CA VAL A 73 -16.66 -1.58 2.36
C VAL A 73 -16.94 -0.35 1.50
N ASP A 74 -17.70 -0.51 0.42
CA ASP A 74 -17.77 0.49 -0.65
C ASP A 74 -18.78 1.61 -0.34
N SER A 75 -19.86 1.28 0.38
CA SER A 75 -20.97 2.20 0.61
C SER A 75 -20.95 2.84 2.00
N LEU A 76 -20.75 2.03 3.04
CA LEU A 76 -20.60 2.49 4.44
C LEU A 76 -19.23 3.12 4.68
N GLY A 77 -18.16 2.58 4.09
CA GLY A 77 -16.79 3.06 4.28
C GLY A 77 -16.04 2.36 5.42
N ALA A 78 -16.42 1.13 5.78
CA ALA A 78 -15.71 0.35 6.79
C ALA A 78 -14.29 0.01 6.31
N THR A 79 -13.31 0.26 7.18
CA THR A 79 -11.88 0.03 6.96
C THR A 79 -11.29 -0.98 7.93
N ILE A 80 -12.00 -1.27 9.03
CA ILE A 80 -11.65 -2.28 10.02
C ILE A 80 -12.76 -3.33 10.07
N PHE A 81 -12.40 -4.61 10.06
CA PHE A 81 -13.32 -5.73 10.19
C PHE A 81 -12.86 -6.64 11.32
N ARG A 82 -13.68 -6.75 12.37
CA ARG A 82 -13.52 -7.77 13.40
C ARG A 82 -14.26 -9.02 12.95
N ALA A 83 -13.51 -9.91 12.32
CA ALA A 83 -13.99 -11.09 11.64
C ALA A 83 -14.06 -12.26 12.63
N VAL A 84 -15.28 -12.55 13.09
CA VAL A 84 -15.55 -13.54 14.15
C VAL A 84 -15.48 -14.97 13.60
N ILE A 85 -14.78 -15.83 14.33
CA ILE A 85 -14.74 -17.29 14.15
C ILE A 85 -15.26 -17.93 15.45
N GLU A 86 -16.34 -18.71 15.34
CA GLU A 86 -17.01 -19.30 16.50
C GLU A 86 -17.75 -20.62 16.17
N GLU A 87 -17.97 -21.52 17.13
CA GLU A 87 -17.40 -21.52 18.48
C GLU A 87 -15.90 -21.91 18.48
N ILE A 88 -15.23 -21.75 19.63
CA ILE A 88 -13.84 -22.19 19.88
C ILE A 88 -13.82 -23.69 20.23
N ASP A 89 -14.61 -24.49 19.51
CA ASP A 89 -14.93 -25.88 19.82
C ASP A 89 -14.41 -26.89 18.79
N TRP A 90 -13.62 -26.41 17.82
CA TRP A 90 -13.20 -27.18 16.65
C TRP A 90 -12.32 -28.39 17.00
N GLU A 91 -11.66 -28.36 18.16
CA GLU A 91 -10.94 -29.49 18.74
C GLU A 91 -11.86 -30.32 19.64
N ALA A 92 -12.84 -30.97 19.01
CA ALA A 92 -13.88 -31.75 19.68
C ALA A 92 -13.34 -32.88 20.60
N VAL A 93 -12.16 -33.41 20.27
CA VAL A 93 -11.37 -34.29 21.14
C VAL A 93 -9.92 -33.83 21.08
N ASN A 94 -9.22 -33.94 22.20
CA ASN A 94 -7.79 -33.70 22.26
C ASN A 94 -7.06 -34.51 21.18
N ASP A 95 -6.29 -33.80 20.35
CA ASP A 95 -5.78 -34.32 19.08
C ASP A 95 -4.62 -35.33 19.26
N ASP A 96 -3.71 -35.12 20.21
CA ASP A 96 -2.62 -36.05 20.56
C ASP A 96 -2.04 -35.98 21.99
N LYS A 97 -2.48 -35.03 22.82
CA LYS A 97 -2.06 -34.75 24.22
C LYS A 97 -0.64 -34.19 24.34
N ASP A 98 -0.13 -33.58 23.28
CA ASP A 98 1.12 -32.83 23.29
C ASP A 98 0.88 -31.40 22.77
N PRO A 99 0.79 -30.40 23.67
CA PRO A 99 0.50 -29.02 23.28
C PRO A 99 1.64 -28.37 22.46
N ASN A 100 2.75 -29.08 22.25
CA ASN A 100 3.86 -28.64 21.42
C ASN A 100 3.83 -29.18 19.99
N ASN A 101 2.93 -30.12 19.67
CA ASN A 101 2.84 -30.76 18.37
C ASN A 101 1.46 -30.55 17.75
N PHE A 102 1.40 -29.89 16.58
CA PHE A 102 0.14 -29.82 15.84
C PHE A 102 -0.15 -31.14 15.13
N ASN A 103 -1.19 -31.89 15.52
CA ASN A 103 -1.63 -33.05 14.76
C ASN A 103 -2.32 -32.62 13.45
N TRP A 104 -1.53 -32.30 12.42
CA TRP A 104 -2.07 -31.83 11.15
C TRP A 104 -3.01 -32.82 10.47
N ASN A 105 -2.93 -34.13 10.75
CA ASN A 105 -3.90 -35.09 10.23
C ASN A 105 -5.31 -34.88 10.83
N TYR A 106 -5.38 -34.43 12.08
CA TYR A 106 -6.61 -34.01 12.74
C TYR A 106 -7.02 -32.62 12.25
N TYR A 107 -6.16 -31.62 12.42
CA TYR A 107 -6.48 -30.22 12.09
C TYR A 107 -6.80 -29.99 10.61
N ASN A 108 -6.14 -30.68 9.67
CA ASN A 108 -6.49 -30.55 8.25
C ASN A 108 -7.93 -30.99 7.98
N LYS A 109 -8.42 -32.05 8.65
CA LYS A 109 -9.83 -32.48 8.49
C LYS A 109 -10.78 -31.43 9.04
N VAL A 110 -10.47 -30.89 10.21
CA VAL A 110 -11.25 -29.83 10.87
C VAL A 110 -11.29 -28.58 9.98
N PHE A 111 -10.13 -28.03 9.61
CA PHE A 111 -10.02 -26.78 8.87
C PHE A 111 -10.33 -26.91 7.36
N SER A 112 -10.55 -28.14 6.87
CA SER A 112 -11.10 -28.40 5.53
C SER A 112 -12.62 -28.56 5.48
N ASN A 113 -13.31 -28.58 6.62
CA ASN A 113 -14.77 -28.79 6.64
C ASN A 113 -15.53 -27.58 6.07
N THR A 114 -16.84 -27.74 5.86
CA THR A 114 -17.69 -26.71 5.24
C THR A 114 -17.67 -25.38 5.97
N LYS A 115 -17.74 -25.39 7.32
CA LYS A 115 -17.66 -24.20 8.17
C LYS A 115 -16.39 -23.41 7.88
N PHE A 116 -15.22 -24.05 8.02
CA PHE A 116 -13.94 -23.38 7.85
C PHE A 116 -13.65 -22.98 6.41
N GLN A 117 -14.10 -23.74 5.41
CA GLN A 117 -14.04 -23.28 4.01
C GLN A 117 -14.82 -21.97 3.80
N GLY A 118 -15.99 -21.84 4.43
CA GLY A 118 -16.74 -20.58 4.49
C GLY A 118 -15.92 -19.45 5.12
N VAL A 119 -15.36 -19.69 6.31
CA VAL A 119 -14.48 -18.73 7.02
C VAL A 119 -13.34 -18.26 6.11
N TRP A 120 -12.57 -19.19 5.52
CA TRP A 120 -11.44 -18.87 4.67
C TRP A 120 -11.84 -18.08 3.42
N ASN A 121 -13.00 -18.40 2.83
CA ASN A 121 -13.53 -17.67 1.68
C ASN A 121 -13.89 -16.22 2.03
N THR A 122 -14.51 -16.00 3.19
CA THR A 122 -14.85 -14.66 3.68
C THR A 122 -13.59 -13.85 3.97
N LEU A 123 -12.61 -14.41 4.69
CA LEU A 123 -11.37 -13.70 5.01
C LEU A 123 -10.58 -13.31 3.75
N ARG A 124 -10.42 -14.24 2.78
CA ARG A 124 -9.77 -13.92 1.51
C ARG A 124 -10.57 -12.91 0.67
N TYR A 125 -11.89 -12.88 0.80
CA TYR A 125 -12.72 -11.88 0.11
C TYR A 125 -12.45 -10.49 0.69
N LEU A 126 -12.39 -10.36 2.02
CA LEU A 126 -11.98 -9.12 2.68
C LEU A 126 -10.58 -8.66 2.22
N ASN A 127 -9.59 -9.57 2.14
CA ASN A 127 -8.27 -9.22 1.62
C ASN A 127 -8.32 -8.69 0.17
N ARG A 128 -9.12 -9.30 -0.71
CA ARG A 128 -9.33 -8.80 -2.09
C ARG A 128 -10.01 -7.44 -2.15
N LYS A 129 -10.82 -7.10 -1.15
CA LYS A 129 -11.44 -5.77 -0.98
C LYS A 129 -10.50 -4.74 -0.35
N GLY A 130 -9.23 -5.10 -0.11
CA GLY A 130 -8.23 -4.22 0.48
C GLY A 130 -8.24 -4.19 2.02
N ILE A 131 -8.97 -5.10 2.66
CA ILE A 131 -9.00 -5.23 4.12
C ILE A 131 -7.98 -6.30 4.53
N THR A 132 -6.75 -5.85 4.78
CA THR A 132 -5.66 -6.69 5.29
C THR A 132 -5.16 -6.15 6.63
N ASP A 133 -4.74 -4.88 6.66
CA ASP A 133 -4.24 -4.25 7.90
C ASP A 133 -5.35 -3.99 8.93
N GLY A 134 -6.58 -3.75 8.44
CA GLY A 134 -7.77 -3.62 9.28
C GLY A 134 -8.49 -4.94 9.58
N LEU A 135 -7.93 -6.09 9.21
CA LEU A 135 -8.57 -7.39 9.45
C LEU A 135 -8.13 -7.95 10.81
N ILE A 136 -9.08 -8.00 11.76
CA ILE A 136 -8.90 -8.61 13.08
C ILE A 136 -9.55 -10.00 13.07
N ILE A 137 -8.79 -11.05 13.32
CA ILE A 137 -9.36 -12.38 13.59
C ILE A 137 -9.84 -12.41 15.04
N SER A 138 -11.14 -12.53 15.27
CA SER A 138 -11.74 -12.55 16.61
C SER A 138 -12.32 -13.91 16.93
N LEU A 139 -12.11 -14.39 18.16
CA LEU A 139 -12.60 -15.69 18.61
C LEU A 139 -13.70 -15.52 19.65
N MET A 140 -14.85 -16.14 19.37
CA MET A 140 -16.06 -16.05 20.20
C MET A 140 -16.64 -17.44 20.50
N GLY A 141 -17.46 -17.51 21.54
CA GLY A 141 -18.14 -18.72 21.97
C GLY A 141 -17.31 -19.63 22.89
N GLY A 142 -17.93 -20.73 23.32
CA GLY A 142 -17.34 -21.64 24.29
C GLY A 142 -16.17 -22.47 23.73
N ALA A 143 -15.33 -22.95 24.65
CA ALA A 143 -14.36 -24.01 24.38
C ALA A 143 -15.06 -25.35 24.01
N PRO A 144 -14.34 -26.40 23.59
CA PRO A 144 -14.94 -27.67 23.18
C PRO A 144 -16.00 -28.18 24.15
N ALA A 145 -17.21 -28.44 23.64
CA ALA A 145 -18.38 -28.81 24.42
C ALA A 145 -19.38 -29.62 23.58
N ALA A 146 -20.54 -29.97 24.16
CA ALA A 146 -21.66 -30.49 23.38
C ALA A 146 -22.18 -29.43 22.39
N ALA A 147 -22.75 -29.88 21.26
CA ALA A 147 -23.26 -29.00 20.21
C ALA A 147 -24.32 -28.02 20.76
N PRO A 148 -24.54 -26.86 20.13
CA PRO A 148 -25.55 -25.91 20.57
C PRO A 148 -26.94 -26.58 20.67
N LEU A 149 -27.61 -26.38 21.81
CA LEU A 149 -28.90 -26.97 22.21
C LEU A 149 -28.86 -28.44 22.69
N ASP A 150 -27.75 -29.16 22.54
CA ASP A 150 -27.61 -30.49 23.13
C ASP A 150 -27.47 -30.39 24.66
N PRO A 151 -27.86 -31.44 25.42
CA PRO A 151 -27.56 -31.51 26.84
C PRO A 151 -26.06 -31.41 27.11
N LYS A 152 -25.71 -30.76 28.22
CA LYS A 152 -24.32 -30.66 28.69
C LYS A 152 -23.69 -32.04 28.82
N ASP A 153 -22.47 -32.19 28.31
CA ASP A 153 -21.71 -33.43 28.34
C ASP A 153 -20.28 -33.19 28.82
N LYS A 154 -19.95 -33.73 30.00
CA LYS A 154 -18.61 -33.61 30.59
C LYS A 154 -17.53 -34.27 29.72
N LYS A 155 -17.85 -35.31 28.95
CA LYS A 155 -16.86 -35.98 28.08
C LYS A 155 -16.48 -35.13 26.87
N LYS A 156 -17.41 -34.30 26.39
CA LYS A 156 -17.16 -33.35 25.30
C LYS A 156 -16.55 -32.04 25.78
N SER A 157 -16.60 -31.76 27.09
CA SER A 157 -16.07 -30.54 27.73
C SER A 157 -14.67 -30.76 28.31
N TRP A 158 -13.75 -31.25 27.49
CA TRP A 158 -12.50 -31.86 27.97
C TRP A 158 -11.39 -30.87 28.36
N MET A 159 -11.42 -29.62 27.87
CA MET A 159 -10.46 -28.57 28.27
C MET A 159 -10.74 -27.99 29.66
N GLY A 160 -11.86 -28.35 30.28
CA GLY A 160 -12.18 -27.99 31.66
C GLY A 160 -13.50 -28.59 32.13
N GLY A 161 -14.58 -27.82 32.03
CA GLY A 161 -15.89 -28.22 32.55
C GLY A 161 -17.08 -27.86 31.68
N THR A 162 -18.26 -28.34 32.06
CA THR A 162 -19.54 -28.02 31.40
C THR A 162 -20.04 -26.58 31.65
N ASP A 163 -19.23 -25.78 32.34
CA ASP A 163 -19.37 -24.34 32.52
C ASP A 163 -18.39 -23.56 31.62
N TYR A 164 -17.76 -24.24 30.65
CA TYR A 164 -16.87 -23.68 29.63
C TYR A 164 -15.61 -23.03 30.18
N THR A 165 -15.22 -23.40 31.40
CA THR A 165 -13.92 -23.01 31.98
C THR A 165 -12.77 -23.69 31.25
N ILE A 166 -11.61 -23.03 31.22
CA ILE A 166 -10.33 -23.63 30.83
C ILE A 166 -9.59 -24.01 32.10
N ASP A 167 -9.40 -25.31 32.34
CA ASP A 167 -8.59 -25.79 33.45
C ASP A 167 -7.13 -25.33 33.25
N PRO A 168 -6.45 -24.80 34.29
CA PRO A 168 -5.05 -24.41 34.20
C PRO A 168 -4.12 -25.48 33.59
N ALA A 169 -4.41 -26.77 33.79
CA ALA A 169 -3.65 -27.87 33.21
C ALA A 169 -3.84 -28.04 31.69
N MET A 170 -4.89 -27.44 31.12
CA MET A 170 -5.28 -27.53 29.71
C MET A 170 -5.03 -26.23 28.93
N GLU A 171 -4.50 -25.19 29.58
CA GLU A 171 -4.23 -23.90 28.93
C GLU A 171 -3.28 -24.01 27.72
N ASP A 172 -2.28 -24.90 27.80
CA ASP A 172 -1.30 -25.04 26.70
C ASP A 172 -1.93 -25.73 25.47
N GLU A 173 -2.84 -26.68 25.69
CA GLU A 173 -3.64 -27.34 24.64
C GLU A 173 -4.63 -26.34 24.01
N PHE A 174 -5.32 -25.54 24.83
CA PHE A 174 -6.19 -24.48 24.33
C PHE A 174 -5.43 -23.48 23.45
N VAL A 175 -4.23 -23.08 23.87
CA VAL A 175 -3.34 -22.20 23.11
C VAL A 175 -2.86 -22.83 21.82
N GLU A 176 -2.51 -24.12 21.85
CA GLU A 176 -2.14 -24.88 20.68
C GLU A 176 -3.25 -24.89 19.63
N SER A 177 -4.48 -25.19 20.06
CA SER A 177 -5.67 -25.22 19.18
C SER A 177 -5.90 -23.91 18.42
N ILE A 178 -5.78 -22.78 19.13
CA ILE A 178 -5.89 -21.44 18.54
C ILE A 178 -4.71 -21.18 17.60
N ALA A 179 -3.49 -21.49 18.02
CA ALA A 179 -2.29 -21.28 17.20
C ALA A 179 -2.32 -22.12 15.91
N ALA A 180 -2.80 -23.37 15.97
CA ALA A 180 -2.98 -24.23 14.81
C ALA A 180 -3.98 -23.65 13.81
N MET A 181 -5.10 -23.10 14.29
CA MET A 181 -6.11 -22.45 13.45
C MET A 181 -5.55 -21.19 12.77
N LEU A 182 -4.89 -20.31 13.52
CA LEU A 182 -4.27 -19.09 12.97
C LEU A 182 -3.15 -19.43 11.97
N TYR A 183 -2.33 -20.44 12.28
CA TYR A 183 -1.28 -20.90 11.39
C TYR A 183 -1.86 -21.46 10.09
N TYR A 184 -2.90 -22.29 10.18
CA TYR A 184 -3.61 -22.82 9.01
C TYR A 184 -4.22 -21.69 8.18
N ALA A 185 -4.89 -20.73 8.83
CA ALA A 185 -5.51 -19.58 8.17
C ALA A 185 -4.50 -18.83 7.28
N ARG A 186 -3.30 -18.57 7.81
CA ARG A 186 -2.24 -17.85 7.09
C ARG A 186 -1.52 -18.71 6.05
N HIS A 187 -1.02 -19.88 6.45
CA HIS A 187 -0.07 -20.64 5.63
C HIS A 187 -0.76 -21.59 4.66
N THR A 188 -1.93 -22.13 5.01
CA THR A 188 -2.67 -23.08 4.18
C THR A 188 -3.82 -22.40 3.46
N ALA A 189 -4.67 -21.68 4.19
CA ALA A 189 -5.82 -20.98 3.63
C ALA A 189 -5.45 -19.62 3.00
N LYS A 190 -4.22 -19.12 3.17
CA LYS A 190 -3.72 -17.89 2.56
C LYS A 190 -4.52 -16.62 2.88
N ALA A 191 -5.18 -16.58 4.04
CA ALA A 191 -5.75 -15.34 4.57
C ALA A 191 -4.63 -14.45 5.12
N GLN A 192 -4.64 -13.17 4.76
CA GLN A 192 -3.68 -12.16 5.22
C GLN A 192 -4.29 -11.36 6.36
N PHE A 193 -3.64 -11.33 7.51
CA PHE A 193 -4.07 -10.59 8.69
C PHE A 193 -2.86 -10.42 9.61
N THR A 194 -2.84 -9.39 10.43
CA THR A 194 -1.81 -9.19 11.48
C THR A 194 -2.42 -8.96 12.86
N LEU A 195 -3.74 -8.80 12.95
CA LEU A 195 -4.45 -8.49 14.18
C LEU A 195 -5.28 -9.70 14.65
N VAL A 196 -5.23 -9.97 15.94
CA VAL A 196 -6.01 -11.02 16.60
C VAL A 196 -6.68 -10.45 17.85
N SER A 197 -7.97 -10.68 18.01
CA SER A 197 -8.66 -10.59 19.30
C SER A 197 -8.79 -12.01 19.87
N PRO A 198 -7.99 -12.38 20.89
CA PRO A 198 -7.83 -13.77 21.27
C PRO A 198 -9.08 -14.44 21.83
N MET A 199 -9.90 -13.72 22.58
CA MET A 199 -11.08 -14.23 23.26
C MET A 199 -12.03 -13.06 23.53
N ASN A 200 -13.32 -13.33 23.40
CA ASN A 200 -14.39 -12.36 23.61
C ASN A 200 -15.04 -12.52 25.00
N GLU A 201 -15.20 -11.43 25.75
CA GLU A 201 -16.11 -11.34 26.89
C GLU A 201 -16.05 -12.53 27.89
N THR A 202 -14.83 -12.90 28.29
CA THR A 202 -14.58 -14.10 29.10
C THR A 202 -15.16 -14.03 30.52
N ASP A 203 -15.66 -12.86 30.94
CA ASP A 203 -16.33 -12.60 32.21
C ASP A 203 -17.85 -12.81 32.18
N VAL A 204 -18.49 -12.83 31.01
CA VAL A 204 -19.96 -12.79 30.91
C VAL A 204 -20.62 -14.00 31.52
N ILE A 205 -20.11 -15.22 31.31
CA ILE A 205 -20.69 -16.45 31.87
C ILE A 205 -20.81 -16.33 33.40
N SER A 206 -19.77 -15.81 34.05
CA SER A 206 -19.76 -15.67 35.51
C SER A 206 -20.67 -14.54 35.99
N GLY A 207 -20.72 -13.42 35.26
CA GLY A 207 -21.53 -12.25 35.60
C GLY A 207 -23.02 -12.37 35.31
N SER A 208 -23.42 -13.28 34.41
CA SER A 208 -24.80 -13.39 33.89
C SER A 208 -25.62 -14.54 34.48
N LYS A 209 -25.07 -15.31 35.44
CA LYS A 209 -25.82 -16.39 36.11
C LYS A 209 -27.06 -15.85 36.80
N SER A 210 -28.22 -16.35 36.41
CA SER A 210 -29.53 -15.96 36.96
C SER A 210 -30.48 -17.16 37.08
N ALA A 211 -31.71 -16.94 37.53
CA ALA A 211 -32.72 -18.01 37.55
C ALA A 211 -33.11 -18.45 36.13
N GLU A 212 -33.08 -17.51 35.18
CA GLU A 212 -33.40 -17.72 33.77
C GLU A 212 -32.21 -18.30 32.98
N HIS A 213 -30.98 -17.96 33.39
CA HIS A 213 -29.72 -18.46 32.84
C HIS A 213 -28.85 -19.05 33.96
N PRO A 214 -29.21 -20.21 34.53
CA PRO A 214 -28.49 -20.80 35.68
C PRO A 214 -27.02 -21.13 35.37
N ASP A 215 -26.70 -21.29 34.09
CA ASP A 215 -25.38 -21.61 33.59
C ASP A 215 -24.60 -20.38 33.07
N GLY A 216 -25.21 -19.20 33.09
CA GLY A 216 -24.69 -17.99 32.44
C GLY A 216 -24.93 -17.96 30.93
N ILE A 217 -24.64 -16.81 30.34
CA ILE A 217 -24.66 -16.51 28.91
C ILE A 217 -23.24 -16.72 28.37
N VAL A 218 -23.11 -17.47 27.27
CA VAL A 218 -21.83 -17.80 26.64
C VAL A 218 -21.54 -16.80 25.53
N GLU A 219 -20.50 -15.98 25.72
CA GLU A 219 -19.95 -15.05 24.72
C GLU A 219 -18.50 -15.42 24.32
N GLY A 220 -17.81 -16.09 25.24
CA GLY A 220 -16.48 -16.67 25.06
C GLY A 220 -16.22 -17.78 26.10
N PRO A 221 -14.98 -18.28 26.22
CA PRO A 221 -14.61 -19.22 27.27
C PRO A 221 -14.74 -18.55 28.64
N ASN A 222 -15.16 -19.31 29.67
CA ASN A 222 -15.34 -18.78 31.02
C ASN A 222 -13.99 -18.60 31.71
N MET A 223 -13.43 -17.39 31.63
CA MET A 223 -12.14 -17.01 32.20
C MET A 223 -12.24 -15.59 32.81
N PRO A 224 -12.97 -15.44 33.94
CA PRO A 224 -13.20 -14.15 34.57
C PRO A 224 -11.99 -13.63 35.37
N ASP A 225 -10.96 -14.46 35.56
CA ASP A 225 -9.74 -14.09 36.28
C ASP A 225 -8.72 -13.45 35.33
N ALA A 226 -8.39 -12.18 35.57
CA ALA A 226 -7.43 -11.44 34.77
C ALA A 226 -6.03 -12.09 34.75
N VAL A 227 -5.60 -12.71 35.85
CA VAL A 227 -4.28 -13.36 35.91
C VAL A 227 -4.22 -14.56 34.97
N GLN A 228 -5.26 -15.40 34.97
CA GLN A 228 -5.38 -16.50 34.01
C GLN A 228 -5.46 -15.98 32.57
N PHE A 229 -6.31 -14.99 32.30
CA PHE A 229 -6.47 -14.40 30.97
C PHE A 229 -5.15 -13.91 30.39
N ILE A 230 -4.41 -13.10 31.15
CA ILE A 230 -3.11 -12.57 30.74
C ILE A 230 -2.07 -13.69 30.57
N ARG A 231 -2.08 -14.71 31.43
CA ARG A 231 -1.20 -15.88 31.29
C ARG A 231 -1.46 -16.63 29.99
N VAL A 232 -2.73 -16.83 29.62
CA VAL A 232 -3.12 -17.52 28.38
C VAL A 232 -2.74 -16.71 27.14
N ILE A 233 -3.00 -15.40 27.11
CA ILE A 233 -2.56 -14.55 25.98
C ILE A 233 -1.03 -14.57 25.86
N LYS A 234 -0.29 -14.51 26.98
CA LYS A 234 1.17 -14.61 26.95
C LYS A 234 1.65 -15.94 26.38
N LYS A 235 0.99 -17.06 26.73
CA LYS A 235 1.30 -18.38 26.17
C LYS A 235 1.03 -18.39 24.65
N LEU A 236 -0.10 -17.86 24.21
CA LEU A 236 -0.44 -17.73 22.78
C LEU A 236 0.59 -16.88 22.02
N ALA A 237 0.97 -15.73 22.56
CA ALA A 237 1.99 -14.85 21.99
C ALA A 237 3.31 -15.60 21.74
N LYS A 238 3.78 -16.35 22.75
CA LYS A 238 5.02 -17.12 22.68
C LYS A 238 4.91 -18.28 21.69
N LYS A 239 3.76 -18.96 21.64
CA LYS A 239 3.51 -20.05 20.68
C LYS A 239 3.54 -19.50 19.25
N LEU A 240 2.88 -18.38 18.99
CA LEU A 240 2.88 -17.71 17.68
C LEU A 240 4.28 -17.28 17.27
N ASP A 241 5.08 -16.71 18.19
CA ASP A 241 6.49 -16.40 17.94
C ASP A 241 7.29 -17.65 17.55
N ALA A 242 7.14 -18.73 18.32
CA ALA A 242 7.86 -19.98 18.09
C ALA A 242 7.54 -20.66 16.75
N ILE A 243 6.36 -20.41 16.18
CA ILE A 243 5.93 -20.96 14.88
C ILE A 243 6.08 -19.97 13.72
N GLY A 244 6.84 -18.87 13.90
CA GLY A 244 7.14 -17.90 12.84
C GLY A 244 6.03 -16.90 12.53
N MET A 245 5.07 -16.71 13.44
CA MET A 245 3.97 -15.73 13.32
C MET A 245 4.17 -14.52 14.24
N SER A 246 5.42 -14.06 14.36
CA SER A 246 5.81 -13.02 15.31
C SER A 246 5.30 -11.61 14.98
N ASP A 247 4.79 -11.42 13.77
CA ASP A 247 4.13 -10.22 13.27
C ASP A 247 2.73 -10.00 13.88
N ILE A 248 2.09 -11.04 14.42
CA ILE A 248 0.77 -10.93 15.04
C ILE A 248 0.79 -9.93 16.19
N ARG A 249 -0.24 -9.07 16.24
CA ARG A 249 -0.52 -8.16 17.34
C ARG A 249 -1.93 -8.38 17.88
N PHE A 250 -2.10 -8.11 19.17
CA PHE A 250 -3.36 -8.31 19.86
C PHE A 250 -4.15 -7.01 20.01
N VAL A 251 -5.46 -7.12 19.80
CA VAL A 251 -6.47 -6.19 20.31
C VAL A 251 -7.14 -6.94 21.46
N ALA A 252 -6.93 -6.48 22.69
CA ALA A 252 -7.32 -7.21 23.90
C ALA A 252 -7.61 -6.21 25.03
N PRO A 253 -8.41 -6.56 26.06
CA PRO A 253 -8.98 -7.88 26.32
C PRO A 253 -10.33 -8.17 25.65
N ASP A 254 -10.99 -7.18 25.00
CA ASP A 254 -12.38 -7.34 24.52
C ASP A 254 -13.31 -7.87 25.62
N ALA A 255 -13.18 -7.29 26.82
CA ALA A 255 -14.01 -7.61 27.97
C ALA A 255 -15.40 -6.95 27.85
N ALA A 256 -16.41 -7.58 28.46
CA ALA A 256 -17.79 -7.08 28.40
C ALA A 256 -18.01 -5.79 29.21
N GLY A 257 -17.12 -5.51 30.17
CA GLY A 257 -17.22 -4.34 31.02
C GLY A 257 -15.90 -3.85 31.61
N ASP A 258 -15.99 -2.71 32.27
CA ASP A 258 -14.88 -1.95 32.85
C ASP A 258 -14.12 -2.71 33.95
N HIS A 259 -14.78 -3.59 34.71
CA HIS A 259 -14.17 -4.32 35.81
C HIS A 259 -13.10 -5.31 35.37
N LEU A 260 -13.43 -6.25 34.45
CA LEU A 260 -12.45 -7.18 33.91
C LEU A 260 -11.41 -6.40 33.10
N PHE A 261 -11.84 -5.42 32.30
CA PHE A 261 -10.93 -4.56 31.53
C PHE A 261 -9.84 -3.92 32.41
N ALA A 262 -10.23 -3.25 33.50
CA ALA A 262 -9.30 -2.61 34.43
C ALA A 262 -8.34 -3.61 35.07
N SER A 263 -8.84 -4.80 35.44
CA SER A 263 -8.02 -5.86 36.05
C SER A 263 -7.01 -6.45 35.06
N CYS A 264 -7.43 -6.68 33.81
CA CYS A 264 -6.55 -7.12 32.73
C CYS A 264 -5.49 -6.06 32.39
N LEU A 265 -5.87 -4.77 32.37
CA LEU A 265 -4.91 -3.69 32.20
C LEU A 265 -3.88 -3.71 33.33
N ASP A 266 -4.32 -3.71 34.60
CA ASP A 266 -3.44 -3.69 35.77
C ASP A 266 -2.48 -4.90 35.81
N GLU A 267 -2.90 -6.06 35.28
CA GLU A 267 -2.06 -7.24 35.19
C GLU A 267 -1.12 -7.23 33.95
N MET A 268 -1.63 -6.88 32.77
CA MET A 268 -0.85 -6.92 31.52
C MET A 268 0.31 -5.93 31.51
N VAL A 269 0.14 -4.74 32.10
CA VAL A 269 1.19 -3.71 32.16
C VAL A 269 2.44 -4.16 32.94
N LYS A 270 2.32 -5.23 33.75
CA LYS A 270 3.46 -5.85 34.45
C LYS A 270 4.38 -6.63 33.50
N ASP A 271 3.93 -6.92 32.28
CA ASP A 271 4.65 -7.74 31.31
C ASP A 271 5.01 -6.94 30.05
N SER A 272 6.26 -6.48 29.97
CA SER A 272 6.75 -5.69 28.85
C SER A 272 6.73 -6.45 27.51
N TYR A 273 6.91 -7.77 27.53
CA TYR A 273 6.83 -8.59 26.33
C TYR A 273 5.41 -8.59 25.78
N LEU A 274 4.40 -8.82 26.63
CA LEU A 274 3.01 -8.81 26.17
C LEU A 274 2.55 -7.42 25.74
N MET A 275 2.97 -6.36 26.45
CA MET A 275 2.73 -4.98 26.02
C MET A 275 3.34 -4.63 24.64
N SER A 276 4.43 -5.30 24.25
CA SER A 276 5.02 -5.16 22.90
C SER A 276 4.20 -5.85 21.81
N LYS A 277 3.39 -6.84 22.19
CA LYS A 277 2.48 -7.58 21.30
C LYS A 277 1.10 -6.93 21.19
N LEU A 278 0.74 -6.01 22.09
CA LEU A 278 -0.52 -5.28 22.06
C LEU A 278 -0.46 -4.09 21.09
N VAL A 279 -1.40 -4.01 20.13
CA VAL A 279 -1.54 -2.83 19.26
C VAL A 279 -2.31 -1.72 19.97
N CYS A 280 -3.46 -2.06 20.54
CA CYS A 280 -4.33 -1.17 21.30
C CYS A 280 -5.16 -1.98 22.31
N TRP A 281 -5.79 -1.27 23.25
CA TRP A 281 -6.77 -1.86 24.16
C TRP A 281 -8.12 -2.02 23.44
N GLY A 282 -8.70 -3.22 23.47
CA GLY A 282 -10.05 -3.49 22.96
C GLY A 282 -11.11 -3.39 24.06
N VAL A 283 -12.19 -2.63 23.82
CA VAL A 283 -13.28 -2.43 24.77
C VAL A 283 -14.65 -2.57 24.12
N HIS A 284 -15.59 -3.14 24.85
CA HIS A 284 -17.01 -3.15 24.46
C HIS A 284 -17.75 -2.07 25.22
N ASN A 285 -18.51 -1.25 24.50
CA ASN A 285 -19.31 -0.21 25.15
C ASN A 285 -20.62 0.06 24.43
N TYR A 286 -21.66 -0.58 24.92
CA TYR A 286 -23.04 -0.45 24.45
C TYR A 286 -23.84 0.66 25.15
N SER A 287 -23.18 1.53 25.92
CA SER A 287 -23.80 2.60 26.69
C SER A 287 -23.19 3.97 26.39
N ASN A 288 -23.83 5.01 26.90
CA ASN A 288 -23.33 6.39 26.83
C ASN A 288 -22.75 6.79 28.20
N ASP A 289 -21.66 6.14 28.57
CA ASP A 289 -20.95 6.36 29.84
C ASP A 289 -19.61 7.07 29.60
N ALA A 290 -19.71 8.40 29.42
CA ALA A 290 -18.56 9.25 29.15
C ALA A 290 -17.51 9.18 30.28
N ASP A 291 -16.25 9.32 29.87
CA ASP A 291 -15.01 9.18 30.63
C ASP A 291 -14.67 7.78 31.17
N ASN A 292 -15.54 6.77 31.08
CA ASN A 292 -15.34 5.52 31.82
C ASN A 292 -14.00 4.84 31.44
N TYR A 293 -13.89 4.38 30.20
CA TYR A 293 -12.68 3.71 29.72
C TYR A 293 -11.47 4.66 29.64
N GLN A 294 -11.69 5.94 29.32
CA GLN A 294 -10.60 6.91 29.26
C GLN A 294 -9.91 7.11 30.61
N LYS A 295 -10.66 7.12 31.73
CA LYS A 295 -10.09 7.16 33.09
C LYS A 295 -9.24 5.93 33.41
N ILE A 296 -9.65 4.76 32.92
CA ILE A 296 -8.93 3.50 33.15
C ILE A 296 -7.65 3.45 32.31
N VAL A 297 -7.74 3.75 31.02
CA VAL A 297 -6.60 3.75 30.09
C VAL A 297 -5.59 4.85 30.43
N SER A 298 -6.04 5.99 30.98
CA SER A 298 -5.15 7.09 31.38
C SER A 298 -4.42 6.89 32.72
N ARG A 299 -4.54 5.71 33.36
CA ARG A 299 -3.81 5.42 34.60
C ARG A 299 -2.29 5.46 34.34
N PRO A 300 -1.47 6.00 35.27
CA PRO A 300 -0.02 6.17 35.07
C PRO A 300 0.77 4.89 34.75
N ALA A 301 0.22 3.71 35.09
CA ALA A 301 0.85 2.41 34.81
C ALA A 301 0.72 1.98 33.34
N ASN A 302 -0.14 2.62 32.53
CA ASN A 302 -0.28 2.33 31.11
C ASN A 302 0.81 3.05 30.29
N LEU A 303 1.44 2.33 29.36
CA LEU A 303 2.47 2.84 28.44
C LEU A 303 1.89 3.70 27.30
N ASN A 304 0.82 4.47 27.56
CA ASN A 304 0.13 5.32 26.60
C ASN A 304 -0.37 4.59 25.32
N LYS A 305 -0.86 3.35 25.45
CA LYS A 305 -1.56 2.67 24.35
C LYS A 305 -2.95 3.28 24.15
N SER A 306 -3.35 3.51 22.90
CA SER A 306 -4.72 3.90 22.55
C SER A 306 -5.70 2.75 22.81
N TYR A 307 -7.00 3.04 22.68
CA TYR A 307 -8.03 2.02 22.75
C TYR A 307 -9.02 2.14 21.59
N TRP A 308 -9.58 0.99 21.21
CA TRP A 308 -10.60 0.82 20.18
C TRP A 308 -11.90 0.38 20.85
N VAL A 309 -13.01 1.00 20.48
CA VAL A 309 -14.33 0.47 20.81
C VAL A 309 -14.64 -0.62 19.79
N THR A 310 -14.30 -1.86 20.15
CA THR A 310 -14.35 -3.05 19.29
C THR A 310 -15.76 -3.60 19.12
N GLU A 311 -16.68 -3.22 20.02
CA GLU A 311 -18.11 -3.45 19.88
C GLU A 311 -18.94 -2.26 20.39
N ILE A 312 -19.84 -1.78 19.54
CA ILE A 312 -20.82 -0.74 19.86
C ILE A 312 -22.08 -0.91 19.01
N ALA A 313 -23.21 -0.46 19.53
CA ALA A 313 -24.42 -0.26 18.73
C ALA A 313 -25.19 0.97 19.21
N GLY A 314 -26.06 1.51 18.35
CA GLY A 314 -26.75 2.78 18.58
C GLY A 314 -25.87 4.01 18.37
N ILE A 315 -26.27 4.87 17.42
CA ILE A 315 -25.48 6.05 17.03
C ILE A 315 -25.33 7.07 18.17
N ASP A 316 -26.27 7.11 19.13
CA ASP A 316 -26.15 7.94 20.34
C ASP A 316 -24.98 7.52 21.22
N ASN A 317 -24.74 6.21 21.34
CA ASN A 317 -23.62 5.70 22.13
C ASN A 317 -22.30 6.08 21.47
N LEU A 318 -22.20 5.99 20.14
CA LEU A 318 -20.99 6.39 19.42
C LEU A 318 -20.66 7.86 19.67
N PHE A 319 -21.63 8.76 19.46
CA PHE A 319 -21.42 10.19 19.69
C PHE A 319 -21.10 10.49 21.16
N GLY A 320 -21.70 9.75 22.09
CA GLY A 320 -21.42 9.86 23.52
C GLY A 320 -19.99 9.51 23.93
N GLN A 321 -19.29 8.73 23.12
CA GLN A 321 -17.96 8.20 23.43
C GLN A 321 -16.82 8.89 22.65
N ILE A 322 -17.10 9.76 21.66
CA ILE A 322 -16.04 10.43 20.87
C ILE A 322 -15.13 11.29 21.74
N ASP A 323 -15.67 11.90 22.81
CA ASP A 323 -14.89 12.76 23.70
C ASP A 323 -13.91 11.99 24.60
N ASP A 324 -14.10 10.69 24.74
CA ASP A 324 -13.24 9.81 25.53
C ASP A 324 -11.93 9.45 24.81
N ASN A 325 -11.72 9.98 23.60
CA ASN A 325 -10.56 9.74 22.74
C ASN A 325 -10.35 8.28 22.27
N PRO A 326 -11.39 7.48 21.97
CA PRO A 326 -11.20 6.22 21.26
C PRO A 326 -10.67 6.50 19.85
N THR A 327 -9.80 5.60 19.38
CA THR A 327 -9.14 5.74 18.07
C THR A 327 -9.83 4.92 16.98
N ALA A 328 -10.72 4.00 17.33
CA ALA A 328 -11.59 3.31 16.37
C ALA A 328 -12.95 2.94 16.98
N PHE A 329 -13.94 2.75 16.12
CA PHE A 329 -15.28 2.25 16.48
C PHE A 329 -15.73 1.14 15.53
N LEU A 330 -16.16 0.02 16.09
CA LEU A 330 -16.62 -1.15 15.34
C LEU A 330 -18.07 -1.49 15.72
N PHE A 331 -18.99 -1.37 14.77
CA PHE A 331 -20.41 -1.67 15.01
C PHE A 331 -20.66 -3.17 15.18
N TRP A 332 -21.52 -3.56 16.12
CA TRP A 332 -22.08 -4.90 16.28
C TRP A 332 -23.52 -4.96 15.77
N ASP A 333 -23.87 -5.63 14.67
CA ASP A 333 -23.07 -6.41 13.71
C ASP A 333 -23.24 -5.87 12.26
N GLY A 334 -22.33 -6.22 11.35
CA GLY A 334 -22.32 -5.73 9.97
C GLY A 334 -23.52 -6.20 9.14
N PHE A 335 -24.00 -7.43 9.33
CA PHE A 335 -25.14 -7.99 8.60
C PHE A 335 -25.84 -9.12 9.38
N ASP A 336 -27.09 -9.41 9.03
CA ASP A 336 -27.87 -10.49 9.65
C ASP A 336 -27.13 -11.84 9.53
N CYS A 337 -26.83 -12.48 10.66
CA CYS A 337 -26.16 -13.77 10.73
C CYS A 337 -26.69 -14.65 11.86
N VAL A 338 -26.36 -15.95 11.83
CA VAL A 338 -26.63 -16.87 12.94
C VAL A 338 -25.33 -17.20 13.64
N TYR A 339 -25.23 -16.81 14.91
CA TYR A 339 -24.14 -17.20 15.79
C TYR A 339 -24.49 -18.46 16.60
N GLN A 340 -23.56 -19.39 16.71
CA GLN A 340 -23.74 -20.67 17.39
C GLN A 340 -23.78 -20.52 18.92
N HIS A 341 -22.96 -19.63 19.49
CA HIS A 341 -23.02 -19.34 20.92
C HIS A 341 -24.39 -18.72 21.31
N ALA A 342 -24.97 -17.86 20.47
CA ALA A 342 -26.31 -17.33 20.68
C ALA A 342 -27.40 -18.41 20.58
N ARG A 343 -27.23 -19.43 19.71
CA ARG A 343 -28.11 -20.62 19.73
C ARG A 343 -28.03 -21.33 21.08
N ARG A 344 -26.82 -21.53 21.62
CA ARG A 344 -26.60 -22.12 22.94
C ARG A 344 -27.25 -21.30 24.07
N ASN A 345 -27.27 -19.98 23.95
CA ASN A 345 -27.95 -19.07 24.88
C ASN A 345 -29.48 -19.10 24.75
N GLY A 346 -30.03 -19.81 23.76
CA GLY A 346 -31.46 -19.94 23.53
C GLY A 346 -32.06 -18.82 22.68
N TYR A 347 -31.25 -18.02 21.98
CA TYR A 347 -31.70 -16.89 21.16
C TYR A 347 -32.22 -17.28 19.78
N GLY A 348 -32.29 -18.58 19.49
CA GLY A 348 -32.90 -19.14 18.29
C GLY A 348 -31.91 -19.35 17.14
N SER A 349 -32.42 -19.89 16.04
CA SER A 349 -31.63 -20.34 14.87
C SER A 349 -32.02 -19.62 13.58
N ILE A 350 -32.49 -18.37 13.69
CA ILE A 350 -32.90 -17.55 12.55
C ILE A 350 -32.12 -16.24 12.63
N PRO A 351 -31.45 -15.81 11.54
CA PRO A 351 -30.70 -14.56 11.55
C PRO A 351 -31.65 -13.34 11.61
N PRO A 352 -31.30 -12.26 12.33
CA PRO A 352 -30.20 -12.18 13.29
C PRO A 352 -30.60 -12.79 14.64
N ASN A 353 -29.78 -13.68 15.19
CA ASN A 353 -30.00 -14.27 16.52
C ASN A 353 -29.07 -13.73 17.60
N ASP A 354 -28.08 -12.94 17.22
CA ASP A 354 -27.15 -12.29 18.13
C ASP A 354 -27.01 -10.80 17.77
N TRP A 355 -27.55 -9.96 18.63
CA TRP A 355 -27.62 -8.52 18.44
C TRP A 355 -28.02 -7.85 19.75
N VAL A 356 -27.81 -6.53 19.83
CA VAL A 356 -27.96 -5.74 21.06
C VAL A 356 -29.44 -5.48 21.37
N PHE A 357 -30.18 -6.53 21.74
CA PHE A 357 -31.65 -6.51 21.77
C PHE A 357 -32.25 -5.52 22.78
N TRP A 358 -31.51 -5.17 23.82
CA TRP A 358 -31.94 -4.21 24.83
C TRP A 358 -32.00 -2.77 24.32
N ILE A 359 -31.31 -2.44 23.21
CA ILE A 359 -31.43 -1.12 22.53
C ILE A 359 -32.37 -1.15 21.30
N LYS A 360 -33.15 -2.23 21.12
CA LYS A 360 -34.20 -2.37 20.08
C LYS A 360 -33.63 -2.18 18.66
N GLU A 361 -34.38 -1.60 17.73
CA GLU A 361 -34.00 -1.51 16.30
C GLU A 361 -32.58 -0.98 16.04
N GLN A 362 -32.06 -0.10 16.90
CA GLN A 362 -30.69 0.44 16.80
C GLN A 362 -29.58 -0.57 17.11
N GLY A 363 -29.93 -1.69 17.73
CA GLY A 363 -29.03 -2.80 18.05
C GLY A 363 -28.97 -3.88 16.99
N LYS A 364 -29.88 -3.86 16.00
CA LYS A 364 -29.88 -4.87 14.93
C LYS A 364 -28.70 -4.66 13.98
N PRO A 365 -28.24 -5.72 13.28
CA PRO A 365 -27.18 -5.60 12.31
C PRO A 365 -27.47 -4.56 11.22
N LEU A 366 -26.43 -3.96 10.65
CA LEU A 366 -26.58 -2.83 9.71
C LEU A 366 -27.32 -3.25 8.42
N ILE A 367 -27.22 -4.51 8.00
CA ILE A 367 -27.77 -5.00 6.73
C ILE A 367 -28.64 -6.23 6.98
N ALA A 368 -29.87 -6.17 6.48
CA ALA A 368 -30.85 -7.24 6.57
C ALA A 368 -30.64 -8.30 5.48
N TYR A 369 -30.85 -9.57 5.80
CA TYR A 369 -30.96 -10.63 4.79
C TYR A 369 -32.43 -10.93 4.48
N ASN A 370 -32.82 -10.92 3.20
CA ASN A 370 -34.12 -11.39 2.76
C ASN A 370 -34.00 -12.81 2.17
N PRO A 371 -34.56 -13.84 2.83
CA PRO A 371 -34.42 -15.21 2.37
C PRO A 371 -35.28 -15.55 1.15
N GLU A 372 -36.33 -14.76 0.85
CA GLU A 372 -37.23 -15.04 -0.28
C GLU A 372 -36.57 -14.79 -1.63
N ASP A 373 -35.78 -13.72 -1.74
CA ASP A 373 -35.07 -13.29 -2.96
C ASP A 373 -33.53 -13.38 -2.84
N LYS A 374 -33.02 -13.83 -1.69
CA LYS A 374 -31.59 -13.94 -1.36
C LYS A 374 -30.84 -12.61 -1.50
N ASN A 375 -31.52 -11.51 -1.15
CA ASN A 375 -30.96 -10.17 -1.27
C ASN A 375 -30.60 -9.56 0.09
N TRP A 376 -29.69 -8.58 0.07
CA TRP A 376 -29.25 -7.85 1.25
C TRP A 376 -29.72 -6.39 1.19
N VAL A 377 -30.30 -5.90 2.29
CA VAL A 377 -30.93 -4.57 2.34
C VAL A 377 -30.40 -3.77 3.53
N PRO A 378 -29.73 -2.62 3.32
CA PRO A 378 -29.28 -1.77 4.41
C PRO A 378 -30.45 -1.28 5.28
N ARG A 379 -30.30 -1.40 6.60
CA ARG A 379 -31.21 -0.83 7.59
C ARG A 379 -30.94 0.66 7.79
N LYS A 380 -31.81 1.35 8.54
CA LYS A 380 -31.68 2.80 8.74
C LYS A 380 -30.33 3.17 9.40
N GLN A 381 -29.90 2.39 10.40
CA GLN A 381 -28.64 2.59 11.09
C GLN A 381 -27.42 2.53 10.16
N PHE A 382 -27.44 1.75 9.07
CA PHE A 382 -26.36 1.76 8.08
C PHE A 382 -26.10 3.19 7.57
N TYR A 383 -27.17 3.92 7.25
CA TYR A 383 -27.09 5.29 6.75
C TYR A 383 -26.81 6.32 7.86
N GLU A 384 -27.08 6.01 9.12
CA GLU A 384 -26.69 6.84 10.27
C GLU A 384 -25.17 6.73 10.48
N TYR A 385 -24.62 5.52 10.51
CA TYR A 385 -23.18 5.29 10.68
C TYR A 385 -22.37 5.71 9.45
N ALA A 386 -22.93 5.61 8.24
CA ALA A 386 -22.29 6.12 7.03
C ALA A 386 -22.04 7.64 7.05
N GLN A 387 -22.71 8.41 7.92
CA GLN A 387 -22.40 9.83 8.13
C GLN A 387 -20.98 10.02 8.71
N LEU A 388 -20.46 9.04 9.45
CA LEU A 388 -19.10 9.09 9.95
C LEU A 388 -18.17 8.25 9.07
N PHE A 389 -18.50 6.98 8.88
CA PHE A 389 -17.60 5.97 8.31
C PHE A 389 -17.23 6.29 6.85
N LYS A 390 -18.17 6.85 6.09
CA LYS A 390 -17.95 7.18 4.68
C LYS A 390 -17.02 8.39 4.52
N PHE A 391 -17.15 9.36 5.40
CA PHE A 391 -16.55 10.69 5.26
C PHE A 391 -15.24 10.86 6.02
N LEU A 392 -15.07 10.15 7.15
CA LEU A 392 -13.83 10.14 7.91
C LEU A 392 -12.91 9.02 7.42
N LYS A 393 -11.63 9.33 7.19
CA LYS A 393 -10.64 8.37 6.70
C LYS A 393 -9.66 7.95 7.81
N PRO A 394 -9.07 6.75 7.74
CA PRO A 394 -7.93 6.39 8.59
C PRO A 394 -6.88 7.51 8.60
N GLY A 395 -6.43 7.91 9.79
CA GLY A 395 -5.55 9.04 10.01
C GLY A 395 -6.26 10.39 10.23
N ALA A 396 -7.59 10.47 10.18
CA ALA A 396 -8.32 11.71 10.45
C ALA A 396 -8.06 12.20 11.89
N SER A 397 -7.72 13.48 12.05
CA SER A 397 -7.52 14.08 13.37
C SER A 397 -8.80 14.76 13.85
N ARG A 398 -9.27 14.42 15.05
CA ARG A 398 -10.35 15.19 15.70
C ARG A 398 -9.83 16.57 16.10
N ILE A 399 -10.59 17.62 15.84
CA ILE A 399 -10.28 19.00 16.20
C ILE A 399 -11.33 19.59 17.13
N ALA A 400 -11.00 20.70 17.79
CA ALA A 400 -11.87 21.30 18.77
C ALA A 400 -13.16 21.88 18.19
N THR A 401 -14.29 21.49 18.78
CA THR A 401 -15.58 22.15 18.66
C THR A 401 -15.95 22.79 20.00
N SER A 402 -16.55 23.97 19.98
CA SER A 402 -17.17 24.57 21.15
C SER A 402 -18.56 25.09 20.82
N ILE A 403 -19.53 24.72 21.65
CA ILE A 403 -20.93 25.06 21.47
C ILE A 403 -21.36 25.93 22.64
N ILE A 404 -21.91 27.11 22.35
CA ILE A 404 -22.26 28.12 23.38
C ILE A 404 -23.60 27.80 24.06
N LYS A 405 -24.35 26.79 23.61
CA LYS A 405 -25.61 26.31 24.19
C LYS A 405 -25.70 24.79 24.17
N ASP A 406 -26.45 24.22 25.12
CA ASP A 406 -26.77 22.79 25.17
C ASP A 406 -27.60 22.41 23.94
N THR A 407 -26.93 21.95 22.89
CA THR A 407 -27.49 21.56 21.59
C THR A 407 -26.45 20.64 20.91
N PRO A 408 -26.79 19.94 19.82
CA PRO A 408 -26.42 18.55 19.55
C PRO A 408 -24.92 18.20 19.64
N ALA A 409 -24.64 16.91 19.79
CA ALA A 409 -23.32 16.34 19.56
C ALA A 409 -22.83 16.73 18.16
N ILE A 410 -21.85 17.64 18.09
CA ILE A 410 -21.20 18.09 16.86
C ILE A 410 -19.70 17.98 17.05
N TYR A 411 -19.06 17.21 16.17
CA TYR A 411 -17.63 16.99 16.15
C TYR A 411 -17.07 17.41 14.80
N ALA A 412 -15.82 17.84 14.80
CA ALA A 412 -15.11 18.22 13.59
C ALA A 412 -13.79 17.45 13.51
N PHE A 413 -13.43 17.09 12.28
CA PHE A 413 -12.26 16.31 11.94
C PHE A 413 -11.58 16.92 10.73
N VAL A 414 -10.27 16.71 10.64
CA VAL A 414 -9.48 16.97 9.44
C VAL A 414 -8.95 15.63 8.94
N ASN A 415 -9.37 15.23 7.75
CA ASN A 415 -8.86 14.03 7.09
C ASN A 415 -7.37 14.20 6.70
N PRO A 416 -6.61 13.11 6.42
CA PRO A 416 -5.21 13.21 5.99
C PRO A 416 -4.99 14.07 4.74
N ASN A 417 -5.99 14.15 3.87
CA ASN A 417 -5.99 15.02 2.69
C ASN A 417 -6.37 16.49 2.99
N MET A 418 -6.33 16.89 4.26
CA MET A 418 -6.69 18.22 4.78
C MET A 418 -8.16 18.62 4.65
N GLN A 419 -9.04 17.73 4.20
CA GLN A 419 -10.48 18.01 4.10
C GLN A 419 -11.11 18.17 5.48
N LEU A 420 -11.84 19.27 5.69
CA LEU A 420 -12.66 19.45 6.90
C LEU A 420 -13.94 18.60 6.80
N VAL A 421 -14.25 17.84 7.86
CA VAL A 421 -15.50 17.09 7.99
C VAL A 421 -16.12 17.38 9.35
N ILE A 422 -17.39 17.76 9.36
CA ILE A 422 -18.17 18.04 10.57
C ILE A 422 -19.29 17.01 10.62
N VAL A 423 -19.41 16.27 11.71
CA VAL A 423 -20.46 15.26 11.90
C VAL A 423 -21.25 15.59 13.15
N GLY A 424 -22.53 15.23 13.18
CA GLY A 424 -23.33 15.40 14.37
C GLY A 424 -24.73 14.83 14.27
N ARG A 425 -25.53 15.05 15.33
CA ARG A 425 -26.91 14.58 15.40
C ARG A 425 -27.86 15.60 15.99
N ASN A 426 -28.83 16.08 15.21
CA ASN A 426 -29.96 16.82 15.77
C ASN A 426 -30.98 15.84 16.38
N SER A 427 -30.99 15.71 17.70
CA SER A 427 -31.95 14.89 18.45
C SER A 427 -33.27 15.59 18.79
N THR A 428 -33.45 16.85 18.36
CA THR A 428 -34.67 17.60 18.63
C THR A 428 -35.75 17.27 17.60
N ASN A 429 -37.02 17.45 18.00
CA ASN A 429 -38.17 17.26 17.12
C ASN A 429 -38.42 18.43 16.16
N VAL A 430 -37.52 19.41 16.12
CA VAL A 430 -37.59 20.58 15.22
C VAL A 430 -36.28 20.76 14.48
N PRO A 431 -36.28 21.35 13.27
CA PRO A 431 -35.03 21.75 12.63
C PRO A 431 -34.30 22.79 13.49
N ILE A 432 -32.98 22.71 13.53
CA ILE A 432 -32.12 23.69 14.24
C ILE A 432 -31.27 24.44 13.23
N THR A 433 -31.00 25.71 13.48
CA THR A 433 -30.02 26.49 12.72
C THR A 433 -28.69 26.49 13.47
N VAL A 434 -27.61 26.13 12.79
CA VAL A 434 -26.23 26.15 13.28
C VAL A 434 -25.48 27.26 12.57
N ASN A 435 -24.94 28.21 13.34
CA ASN A 435 -24.02 29.23 12.88
C ASN A 435 -22.60 28.81 13.28
N GLY A 436 -21.81 28.39 12.31
CA GLY A 436 -20.44 27.92 12.50
C GLY A 436 -19.39 29.00 12.22
N LYS A 437 -18.33 29.03 13.02
CA LYS A 437 -17.13 29.85 12.80
C LYS A 437 -15.89 28.95 12.76
N LEU A 438 -15.10 29.08 11.69
CA LEU A 438 -13.86 28.36 11.47
C LEU A 438 -12.67 29.20 11.94
N LEU A 439 -11.84 28.63 12.81
CA LEU A 439 -10.64 29.25 13.39
C LEU A 439 -9.44 28.35 13.09
N ASN A 440 -8.30 28.95 12.75
CA ASN A 440 -7.03 28.24 12.55
C ASN A 440 -7.12 27.05 11.57
N LEU A 441 -7.93 27.18 10.53
CA LEU A 441 -8.09 26.20 9.45
C LEU A 441 -7.70 26.84 8.11
N PRO A 442 -7.25 26.04 7.13
CA PRO A 442 -7.14 26.47 5.75
C PRO A 442 -8.46 27.06 5.24
N LYS A 443 -8.39 27.83 4.15
CA LYS A 443 -9.57 28.46 3.57
C LYS A 443 -10.53 27.40 3.02
N VAL A 444 -11.72 27.31 3.63
CA VAL A 444 -12.83 26.45 3.18
C VAL A 444 -13.86 27.32 2.47
N ASN A 445 -14.19 27.01 1.22
CA ASN A 445 -15.12 27.83 0.41
C ASN A 445 -16.58 27.41 0.55
N SER A 446 -16.84 26.10 0.65
CA SER A 446 -18.19 25.57 0.75
C SER A 446 -18.21 24.21 1.42
N LEU A 447 -19.35 23.83 2.01
CA LEU A 447 -19.60 22.52 2.59
C LEU A 447 -20.75 21.83 1.85
N GLU A 448 -20.60 20.54 1.55
CA GLU A 448 -21.71 19.65 1.19
C GLU A 448 -22.34 19.12 2.46
N MET A 449 -23.67 19.15 2.52
CA MET A 449 -24.40 18.58 3.64
C MET A 449 -25.15 17.32 3.23
N PHE A 450 -24.99 16.28 4.04
CA PHE A 450 -25.72 15.02 3.98
C PHE A 450 -26.45 14.81 5.31
N PHE A 451 -27.64 14.21 5.27
CA PHE A 451 -28.34 13.81 6.49
C PHE A 451 -29.13 12.53 6.30
N THR A 452 -29.35 11.82 7.40
CA THR A 452 -30.18 10.63 7.50
C THR A 452 -31.24 10.90 8.57
N ASP A 453 -32.51 10.73 8.22
CA ASP A 453 -33.65 10.81 9.14
C ASP A 453 -34.59 9.61 8.93
N SER A 454 -35.76 9.60 9.56
CA SER A 454 -36.71 8.48 9.43
C SER A 454 -37.19 8.25 7.98
N LEU A 455 -37.19 9.29 7.13
CA LEU A 455 -37.72 9.25 5.77
C LEU A 455 -36.63 9.15 4.69
N LYS A 456 -35.44 9.68 4.97
CA LYS A 456 -34.37 9.89 4.00
C LYS A 456 -33.07 9.23 4.44
N ASN A 457 -32.34 8.67 3.49
CA ASN A 457 -31.08 7.98 3.68
C ASN A 457 -29.97 8.77 2.98
N LEU A 458 -28.93 9.22 3.71
CA LEU A 458 -27.78 9.98 3.16
C LEU A 458 -28.20 11.07 2.16
N CYS A 459 -29.27 11.80 2.46
CA CYS A 459 -29.82 12.79 1.55
C CYS A 459 -28.92 14.01 1.50
N ARG A 460 -28.43 14.32 0.30
CA ARG A 460 -27.65 15.53 0.03
C ARG A 460 -28.57 16.75 -0.09
N THR A 461 -28.19 17.87 0.52
CA THR A 461 -28.88 19.16 0.37
C THR A 461 -28.10 20.10 -0.56
N SER A 462 -28.54 21.36 -0.67
CA SER A 462 -27.78 22.41 -1.34
C SER A 462 -26.49 22.73 -0.59
N ASP A 463 -25.45 23.11 -1.34
CA ASP A 463 -24.16 23.46 -0.76
C ASP A 463 -24.27 24.69 0.14
N ILE A 464 -23.47 24.70 1.20
CA ILE A 464 -23.39 25.78 2.17
C ILE A 464 -22.16 26.61 1.81
N THR A 465 -22.37 27.85 1.41
CA THR A 465 -21.27 28.79 1.16
C THR A 465 -20.67 29.26 2.48
N ILE A 466 -19.34 29.32 2.55
CA ILE A 466 -18.62 29.91 3.67
C ILE A 466 -18.21 31.34 3.30
N ALA A 467 -18.55 32.31 4.16
CA ALA A 467 -18.16 33.70 4.03
C ALA A 467 -17.53 34.16 5.34
N ASP A 468 -16.38 34.87 5.26
CA ASP A 468 -15.62 35.35 6.43
C ASP A 468 -15.36 34.24 7.48
N ASN A 469 -14.92 33.08 6.98
CA ASN A 469 -14.70 31.86 7.78
C ASN A 469 -15.92 31.46 8.63
N SER A 470 -17.13 31.79 8.18
CA SER A 470 -18.37 31.53 8.89
C SER A 470 -19.43 30.95 7.96
N PHE A 471 -20.33 30.13 8.49
CA PHE A 471 -21.44 29.54 7.75
C PHE A 471 -22.71 29.48 8.61
N SER A 472 -23.86 29.36 7.95
CA SER A 472 -25.14 29.10 8.60
C SER A 472 -25.88 28.00 7.86
N VAL A 473 -26.39 27.00 8.59
CA VAL A 473 -27.08 25.83 8.02
C VAL A 473 -28.24 25.41 8.91
N THR A 474 -29.34 24.96 8.28
CA THR A 474 -30.46 24.34 9.00
C THR A 474 -30.36 22.82 8.95
N ILE A 475 -30.24 22.18 10.11
CA ILE A 475 -30.18 20.74 10.28
C ILE A 475 -31.61 20.20 10.54
N PRO A 476 -32.11 19.22 9.77
CA PRO A 476 -33.43 18.61 9.98
C PRO A 476 -33.60 18.03 11.39
N ALA A 477 -34.85 18.00 11.87
CA ALA A 477 -35.23 17.33 13.12
C ALA A 477 -34.85 15.84 13.09
N ASN A 478 -34.52 15.26 14.25
CA ASN A 478 -34.27 13.82 14.43
C ASN A 478 -33.38 13.22 13.33
N SER A 479 -32.23 13.84 13.08
CA SER A 479 -31.33 13.46 11.99
C SER A 479 -29.87 13.36 12.43
N VAL A 480 -29.15 12.42 11.82
CA VAL A 480 -27.68 12.37 11.85
C VAL A 480 -27.18 13.03 10.57
N PHE A 481 -26.18 13.90 10.66
CA PHE A 481 -25.73 14.71 9.55
C PHE A 481 -24.21 14.79 9.45
N THR A 482 -23.77 15.12 8.24
CA THR A 482 -22.39 15.43 7.90
C THR A 482 -22.34 16.69 7.07
N LEU A 483 -21.46 17.61 7.42
CA LEU A 483 -20.99 18.70 6.58
C LEU A 483 -19.57 18.37 6.18
N ALA A 484 -19.37 17.90 4.96
CA ALA A 484 -18.04 17.69 4.42
C ALA A 484 -17.64 18.95 3.65
N GLU A 485 -16.41 19.42 3.79
CA GLU A 485 -15.87 20.42 2.89
C GLU A 485 -16.12 19.96 1.46
N LYS A 486 -16.91 20.76 0.75
CA LYS A 486 -17.18 20.54 -0.65
C LYS A 486 -15.84 20.68 -1.30
N VAL A 487 -15.36 19.55 -1.76
CA VAL A 487 -14.32 19.50 -2.75
C VAL A 487 -14.96 20.00 -4.03
N THR A 488 -15.16 21.33 -4.13
CA THR A 488 -15.37 21.94 -5.44
C THR A 488 -14.20 21.46 -6.25
N SER A 489 -14.40 21.16 -7.52
CA SER A 489 -13.29 21.11 -8.47
C SER A 489 -12.62 22.48 -8.64
N THR A 490 -12.57 23.36 -7.63
CA THR A 490 -11.27 23.90 -7.24
C THR A 490 -10.57 22.73 -6.59
N THR A 491 -10.00 21.85 -7.42
CA THR A 491 -9.00 20.87 -7.01
C THR A 491 -8.75 21.02 -5.52
N THR A 492 -9.39 20.21 -4.65
CA THR A 492 -8.62 19.82 -3.46
C THR A 492 -7.29 19.52 -4.09
N SER A 493 -6.24 20.07 -3.53
CA SER A 493 -5.05 19.27 -3.50
C SER A 493 -5.37 17.91 -2.78
N LYS A 494 -6.31 17.04 -3.24
CA LYS A 494 -5.89 15.92 -4.07
C LYS A 494 -4.89 16.67 -4.88
N THR A 495 -3.61 16.50 -4.65
CA THR A 495 -2.94 16.38 -5.90
C THR A 495 -3.85 15.33 -6.64
N LYS A 496 -4.73 15.78 -7.58
CA LYS A 496 -4.36 15.76 -8.97
C LYS A 496 -2.88 15.96 -8.85
N ARG A 497 -2.20 14.83 -8.55
CA ARG A 497 -0.95 14.53 -9.13
C ARG A 497 -1.44 14.68 -10.55
N TYR A 498 -1.28 15.92 -11.02
CA TYR A 498 -1.20 16.19 -12.41
C TYR A 498 -0.06 15.25 -12.69
N LYS A 499 -0.40 14.02 -13.07
CA LYS A 499 0.60 13.16 -13.63
C LYS A 499 1.11 14.01 -14.77
N PRO A 500 2.35 14.51 -14.69
CA PRO A 500 2.83 15.37 -15.75
C PRO A 500 2.74 14.60 -17.07
N GLU A 501 2.85 13.27 -17.02
CA GLU A 501 2.65 12.34 -18.12
C GLU A 501 1.17 12.13 -18.52
N PRO A 502 0.91 11.81 -19.81
CA PRO A 502 -0.40 11.33 -20.27
C PRO A 502 -0.81 9.96 -19.68
N LEU A 503 -2.08 9.58 -19.82
CA LEU A 503 -2.66 8.39 -19.15
C LEU A 503 -2.05 7.04 -19.56
N ASP A 504 -1.51 6.96 -20.77
CA ASP A 504 -0.86 5.78 -21.35
C ASP A 504 0.64 5.70 -21.00
N TRP A 505 1.15 6.63 -20.20
CA TRP A 505 2.52 6.64 -19.71
C TRP A 505 2.58 6.25 -18.23
N TYR A 506 3.51 5.37 -17.90
CA TYR A 506 3.66 4.79 -16.58
C TYR A 506 5.06 5.06 -16.04
N ALA A 507 5.14 5.82 -14.96
CA ALA A 507 6.38 6.07 -14.22
C ALA A 507 6.80 4.81 -13.46
N GLY A 508 8.07 4.43 -13.57
CA GLY A 508 8.64 3.36 -12.78
C GLY A 508 10.14 3.53 -12.55
N ASP A 509 10.65 2.74 -11.62
CA ASP A 509 12.06 2.72 -11.24
C ASP A 509 12.64 1.34 -11.58
N MET A 510 13.57 1.29 -12.53
CA MET A 510 14.11 0.02 -13.03
C MET A 510 15.30 -0.50 -12.20
N HIS A 511 15.76 0.27 -11.21
CA HIS A 511 16.99 0.00 -10.47
C HIS A 511 16.77 0.24 -8.98
N VAL A 512 16.30 -0.79 -8.27
CA VAL A 512 16.02 -0.74 -6.83
C VAL A 512 16.64 -1.95 -6.13
N HIS A 513 17.28 -1.72 -5.00
CA HIS A 513 17.74 -2.75 -4.08
C HIS A 513 17.07 -2.64 -2.72
N ARG A 514 17.34 -3.64 -1.88
CA ARG A 514 16.94 -3.64 -0.46
C ARG A 514 18.03 -3.13 0.46
N ASP A 515 19.29 -3.19 0.03
CA ASP A 515 20.43 -2.61 0.72
C ASP A 515 21.50 -2.19 -0.28
N CYS A 516 22.63 -1.73 0.24
CA CYS A 516 23.84 -1.48 -0.53
C CYS A 516 25.08 -1.98 0.22
N GLY A 517 25.21 -3.29 0.44
CA GLY A 517 26.37 -3.89 1.11
C GLY A 517 26.48 -3.64 2.61
N GLY A 518 25.42 -3.11 3.23
CA GLY A 518 25.35 -2.77 4.64
C GLY A 518 25.16 -3.97 5.60
N PRO A 519 25.07 -3.71 6.92
CA PRO A 519 24.75 -4.75 7.90
C PRO A 519 23.30 -5.25 7.72
N VAL A 520 23.05 -6.52 8.08
CA VAL A 520 21.76 -7.21 7.85
C VAL A 520 20.58 -6.48 8.51
N GLU A 521 20.79 -5.80 9.63
CA GLU A 521 19.74 -5.03 10.31
C GLU A 521 19.30 -3.78 9.54
N GLY A 522 20.10 -3.33 8.57
CA GLY A 522 19.82 -2.19 7.69
C GLY A 522 19.07 -2.54 6.41
N ILE A 523 18.84 -3.83 6.13
CA ILE A 523 18.15 -4.28 4.93
C ILE A 523 16.69 -3.81 4.95
N LEU A 524 16.28 -3.11 3.89
CA LEU A 524 14.93 -2.62 3.72
C LEU A 524 13.93 -3.79 3.74
N PRO A 525 12.93 -3.75 4.64
CA PRO A 525 11.84 -4.72 4.62
C PRO A 525 11.00 -4.57 3.35
N GLU A 526 10.70 -5.69 2.69
CA GLU A 526 9.97 -5.71 1.42
C GLU A 526 8.55 -5.14 1.53
N SER A 527 7.97 -5.15 2.74
CA SER A 527 6.69 -4.52 3.05
C SER A 527 6.69 -3.00 2.88
N LYS A 528 7.87 -2.36 2.78
CA LYS A 528 8.01 -0.91 2.61
C LYS A 528 7.91 -0.45 1.16
N PHE A 529 8.10 -1.33 0.18
CA PHE A 529 8.09 -0.93 -1.23
C PHE A 529 6.78 -0.25 -1.64
N ILE A 530 5.62 -0.80 -1.27
CA ILE A 530 4.33 -0.20 -1.63
C ILE A 530 4.14 1.19 -1.02
N GLU A 531 4.56 1.39 0.23
CA GLU A 531 4.53 2.69 0.91
C GLU A 531 5.41 3.71 0.14
N MET A 532 6.64 3.32 -0.20
CA MET A 532 7.60 4.17 -0.90
C MET A 532 7.17 4.47 -2.35
N MET A 533 6.63 3.49 -3.07
CA MET A 533 6.01 3.69 -4.39
C MET A 533 4.81 4.62 -4.30
N ALA A 534 3.99 4.54 -3.24
CA ALA A 534 2.87 5.44 -3.05
C ALA A 534 3.31 6.89 -2.82
N VAL A 535 4.36 7.09 -2.01
CA VAL A 535 4.97 8.40 -1.78
C VAL A 535 5.50 9.01 -3.08
N ASN A 536 5.95 8.22 -4.05
CA ASN A 536 6.55 8.72 -5.30
C ASN A 536 5.69 8.51 -6.57
N ASP A 537 4.47 7.99 -6.43
CA ASP A 537 3.52 7.68 -7.51
C ASP A 537 4.01 6.71 -8.60
N LEU A 538 4.96 5.85 -8.25
CA LEU A 538 5.48 4.85 -9.17
C LEU A 538 4.44 3.76 -9.43
N ALA A 539 4.22 3.46 -10.71
CA ALA A 539 3.37 2.36 -11.16
C ALA A 539 4.08 1.01 -11.05
N VAL A 540 5.41 1.02 -11.13
CA VAL A 540 6.23 -0.20 -11.19
C VAL A 540 7.63 0.04 -10.66
N ILE A 541 8.20 -0.97 -10.00
CA ILE A 541 9.61 -1.03 -9.65
C ILE A 541 10.20 -2.39 -10.04
N SER A 542 11.47 -2.40 -10.40
CA SER A 542 12.27 -3.61 -10.49
C SER A 542 13.26 -3.69 -9.34
N VAL A 543 13.11 -4.71 -8.50
CA VAL A 543 13.98 -4.99 -7.37
C VAL A 543 15.07 -5.94 -7.84
N LEU A 544 16.30 -5.44 -7.93
CA LEU A 544 17.43 -6.16 -8.51
C LEU A 544 18.13 -6.98 -7.42
N ALA A 545 18.02 -8.30 -7.56
CA ALA A 545 18.84 -9.24 -6.83
C ALA A 545 20.25 -9.22 -7.42
N ASP A 546 21.26 -9.21 -6.58
CA ASP A 546 22.63 -9.24 -7.05
C ASP A 546 23.03 -10.65 -7.48
N ASN A 547 23.15 -10.83 -8.80
CA ASN A 547 23.64 -12.08 -9.40
C ASN A 547 25.15 -12.06 -9.66
N GLY A 548 25.83 -11.04 -9.12
CA GLY A 548 27.25 -10.79 -9.13
C GLY A 548 27.98 -11.38 -7.92
N ASP A 549 28.73 -10.55 -7.21
CA ASP A 549 29.58 -10.91 -6.06
C ASP A 549 28.87 -10.88 -4.70
N ALA A 550 27.56 -10.61 -4.68
CA ALA A 550 26.72 -10.50 -3.49
C ALA A 550 27.08 -9.28 -2.60
N GLU A 551 27.50 -8.18 -3.24
CA GLU A 551 27.50 -6.85 -2.63
C GLU A 551 26.12 -6.53 -2.04
N VAL A 552 25.05 -6.62 -2.83
CA VAL A 552 23.68 -6.37 -2.35
C VAL A 552 23.12 -7.61 -1.66
N LYS A 553 22.56 -7.44 -0.45
CA LYS A 553 22.09 -8.55 0.39
C LYS A 553 20.57 -8.52 0.65
N PRO A 554 20.00 -9.69 0.99
CA PRO A 554 20.59 -11.03 0.91
C PRO A 554 20.41 -11.62 -0.50
N SER A 555 21.46 -11.58 -1.34
CA SER A 555 21.43 -12.06 -2.74
C SER A 555 20.94 -13.51 -2.86
N GLU A 556 21.41 -14.41 -2.00
CA GLU A 556 20.99 -15.82 -1.98
C GLU A 556 19.49 -16.02 -1.79
N VAL A 557 18.81 -15.06 -1.15
CA VAL A 557 17.35 -15.07 -0.93
C VAL A 557 16.62 -14.33 -2.04
N ASP A 558 17.17 -13.21 -2.49
CA ASP A 558 16.52 -12.35 -3.48
C ASP A 558 16.60 -12.95 -4.89
N LEU A 559 17.68 -13.66 -5.23
CA LEU A 559 17.82 -14.38 -6.51
C LEU A 559 16.71 -15.43 -6.70
N LEU A 560 16.29 -16.11 -5.63
CA LEU A 560 15.20 -17.10 -5.67
C LEU A 560 13.83 -16.47 -5.98
N LYS A 561 13.70 -15.15 -5.85
CA LYS A 561 12.47 -14.42 -6.15
C LYS A 561 12.38 -14.02 -7.61
N VAL A 562 13.50 -14.01 -8.33
CA VAL A 562 13.53 -13.84 -9.79
C VAL A 562 12.93 -15.09 -10.42
N ASN A 563 11.66 -15.01 -10.80
CA ASN A 563 10.89 -16.17 -11.28
C ASN A 563 9.91 -15.84 -12.42
N GLY A 564 10.06 -14.66 -13.04
CA GLY A 564 9.22 -14.16 -14.13
C GLY A 564 7.81 -13.75 -13.75
N LYS A 565 7.49 -13.61 -12.45
CA LYS A 565 6.17 -13.20 -11.96
C LYS A 565 6.25 -11.95 -11.10
N ASP A 566 5.17 -11.16 -11.14
CA ASP A 566 4.99 -10.05 -10.21
C ASP A 566 5.03 -10.55 -8.76
N TYR A 567 5.75 -9.82 -7.93
CA TYR A 567 5.95 -10.17 -6.52
C TYR A 567 4.62 -10.11 -5.77
N HIS A 568 4.44 -10.97 -4.77
CA HIS A 568 3.14 -11.16 -4.10
C HIS A 568 2.63 -9.93 -3.34
N LEU A 569 3.51 -8.98 -3.01
CA LEU A 569 3.14 -7.69 -2.41
C LEU A 569 2.66 -6.65 -3.43
N SER A 570 2.69 -6.95 -4.72
CA SER A 570 2.12 -6.08 -5.76
C SER A 570 0.63 -5.87 -5.54
N ILE A 571 0.16 -4.65 -5.81
CA ILE A 571 -1.26 -4.27 -5.69
C ILE A 571 -1.72 -3.57 -6.98
N PRO A 572 -3.03 -3.42 -7.24
CA PRO A 572 -3.50 -2.70 -8.42
C PRO A 572 -2.86 -1.31 -8.56
N GLY A 573 -2.21 -1.07 -9.69
CA GLY A 573 -1.51 0.18 -9.99
C GLY A 573 -0.10 0.32 -9.39
N ARG A 574 0.43 -0.71 -8.70
CA ARG A 574 1.80 -0.77 -8.16
C ARG A 574 2.36 -2.18 -8.28
N THR A 575 3.15 -2.42 -9.33
CA THR A 575 3.82 -3.68 -9.59
C THR A 575 5.22 -3.69 -9.01
N ILE A 576 5.53 -4.69 -8.19
CA ILE A 576 6.89 -5.00 -7.75
C ILE A 576 7.34 -6.22 -8.55
N HIS A 577 8.46 -6.14 -9.24
CA HIS A 577 9.06 -7.29 -9.93
C HIS A 577 10.47 -7.53 -9.38
N TYR A 578 10.90 -8.79 -9.29
CA TYR A 578 12.29 -9.12 -8.94
C TYR A 578 13.03 -9.52 -10.20
N ASP A 579 14.19 -8.90 -10.40
CA ASP A 579 15.11 -9.10 -11.53
C ASP A 579 16.55 -9.13 -11.01
N ALA A 580 17.56 -8.92 -11.86
CA ALA A 580 18.95 -9.00 -11.43
C ALA A 580 19.83 -7.84 -11.91
N GLU A 581 20.84 -7.53 -11.10
CA GLU A 581 22.01 -6.75 -11.48
C GLU A 581 23.26 -7.58 -11.24
N TRP A 582 24.22 -7.46 -12.16
CA TRP A 582 25.50 -8.15 -12.08
C TRP A 582 26.61 -7.23 -11.62
N HIS A 583 27.14 -7.50 -10.43
CA HIS A 583 28.24 -6.79 -9.77
C HIS A 583 29.52 -7.63 -9.76
N PHE A 584 30.51 -7.30 -10.58
CA PHE A 584 31.88 -7.83 -10.46
C PHE A 584 32.89 -6.76 -10.83
N ASP A 585 33.23 -5.92 -9.86
CA ASP A 585 33.86 -4.65 -10.14
C ASP A 585 35.41 -4.70 -10.10
N PRO A 586 36.12 -3.87 -10.91
CA PRO A 586 37.58 -3.93 -10.98
C PRO A 586 38.30 -3.27 -9.79
N ALA A 587 37.63 -2.41 -9.01
CA ALA A 587 38.24 -1.52 -8.02
C ALA A 587 37.88 -1.81 -6.55
N GLY A 588 36.87 -2.64 -6.29
CA GLY A 588 36.34 -2.99 -4.99
C GLY A 588 37.30 -3.86 -4.19
N THR A 589 37.36 -3.66 -2.87
CA THR A 589 38.36 -4.31 -2.01
C THR A 589 37.89 -5.60 -1.34
N THR A 590 36.70 -6.10 -1.70
CA THR A 590 35.94 -7.06 -0.86
C THR A 590 35.69 -8.43 -1.47
N PHE A 591 36.06 -8.69 -2.73
CA PHE A 591 35.64 -9.91 -3.45
C PHE A 591 36.80 -10.75 -3.99
N GLU A 592 36.59 -12.07 -4.07
CA GLU A 592 37.57 -13.05 -4.55
C GLU A 592 37.84 -12.90 -6.06
N HIS A 593 36.81 -12.52 -6.80
CA HIS A 593 36.84 -12.33 -8.25
C HIS A 593 36.52 -10.88 -8.63
N LYS A 594 36.97 -10.47 -9.83
CA LYS A 594 36.77 -9.13 -10.38
C LYS A 594 36.62 -9.23 -11.90
N ALA A 595 35.76 -8.41 -12.47
CA ALA A 595 35.59 -8.33 -13.91
C ALA A 595 35.82 -6.90 -14.40
N LEU A 596 36.02 -6.78 -15.72
CA LEU A 596 35.90 -5.51 -16.41
C LEU A 596 34.48 -5.41 -16.97
N GLY A 597 33.99 -4.19 -17.14
CA GLY A 597 32.71 -3.95 -17.81
C GLY A 597 31.73 -3.05 -17.08
N GLY A 598 31.94 -2.80 -15.77
CA GLY A 598 30.96 -2.12 -14.92
C GLY A 598 29.80 -3.06 -14.58
N HIS A 599 28.64 -2.50 -14.22
CA HIS A 599 27.47 -3.30 -13.90
C HIS A 599 26.50 -3.38 -15.08
N VAL A 600 25.71 -4.46 -15.11
CA VAL A 600 24.63 -4.64 -16.09
C VAL A 600 23.33 -5.05 -15.40
N VAL A 601 22.22 -4.50 -15.87
CA VAL A 601 20.88 -4.81 -15.38
C VAL A 601 20.17 -5.73 -16.37
N LEU A 602 19.50 -6.76 -15.84
CA LEU A 602 18.78 -7.77 -16.58
C LEU A 602 17.32 -7.78 -16.12
N LEU A 603 16.40 -7.31 -16.98
CA LEU A 603 14.98 -7.17 -16.64
C LEU A 603 14.09 -8.21 -17.34
N GLY A 604 13.09 -8.71 -16.63
CA GLY A 604 12.15 -9.72 -17.11
C GLY A 604 12.73 -11.13 -17.14
N LEU A 605 13.61 -11.45 -16.19
CA LEU A 605 14.20 -12.76 -16.06
C LEU A 605 13.18 -13.79 -15.54
N THR A 606 13.35 -15.04 -15.96
CA THR A 606 12.55 -16.18 -15.49
C THR A 606 13.23 -16.97 -14.36
N GLU A 607 14.55 -16.79 -14.21
CA GLU A 607 15.36 -17.28 -13.11
C GLU A 607 16.63 -16.42 -12.97
N ALA A 608 17.19 -16.39 -11.76
CA ALA A 608 18.53 -15.86 -11.51
C ALA A 608 19.28 -16.71 -10.50
N HIS A 609 20.59 -16.78 -10.70
CA HIS A 609 21.56 -17.36 -9.81
C HIS A 609 22.87 -16.58 -9.95
N GLN A 610 23.79 -16.77 -9.02
CA GLN A 610 25.09 -16.11 -9.05
C GLN A 610 25.91 -16.59 -10.26
N ILE A 611 26.44 -15.67 -11.07
CA ILE A 611 27.23 -15.97 -12.27
C ILE A 611 28.49 -15.14 -12.25
N TRP A 612 29.67 -15.76 -12.17
CA TRP A 612 30.93 -15.06 -12.39
C TRP A 612 31.37 -15.20 -13.85
N ASP A 613 31.77 -14.08 -14.45
CA ASP A 613 32.40 -14.00 -15.78
C ASP A 613 33.47 -12.88 -15.77
N GLU A 614 34.43 -12.93 -16.69
CA GLU A 614 35.49 -11.92 -16.83
C GLU A 614 35.02 -10.67 -17.61
N SER A 615 33.89 -10.76 -18.32
CA SER A 615 33.28 -9.70 -19.15
C SER A 615 31.75 -9.80 -19.14
N PRO A 616 30.99 -8.70 -19.34
CA PRO A 616 29.53 -8.71 -19.27
C PRO A 616 28.85 -9.50 -20.39
N TYR A 617 29.55 -9.92 -21.46
CA TYR A 617 28.85 -10.45 -22.65
C TYR A 617 28.06 -11.74 -22.39
N GLU A 618 28.59 -12.69 -21.58
CA GLU A 618 27.85 -13.92 -21.26
C GLU A 618 26.63 -13.63 -20.38
N ILE A 619 26.73 -12.60 -19.55
CA ILE A 619 25.65 -12.12 -18.68
C ILE A 619 24.53 -11.50 -19.51
N LEU A 620 24.89 -10.67 -20.51
CA LEU A 620 23.94 -10.11 -21.46
C LEU A 620 23.27 -11.22 -22.29
N GLU A 621 24.03 -12.22 -22.76
CA GLU A 621 23.48 -13.37 -23.48
C GLU A 621 22.56 -14.22 -22.61
N TYR A 622 22.91 -14.43 -21.34
CA TYR A 622 22.09 -15.11 -20.35
C TYR A 622 20.73 -14.45 -20.17
N GLY A 623 20.68 -13.12 -19.99
CA GLY A 623 19.40 -12.41 -19.85
C GLY A 623 18.54 -12.47 -21.11
N ARG A 624 19.17 -12.29 -22.29
CA ARG A 624 18.47 -12.35 -23.58
C ARG A 624 17.93 -13.75 -23.88
N ALA A 625 18.64 -14.81 -23.50
CA ALA A 625 18.19 -16.19 -23.69
C ALA A 625 16.87 -16.49 -22.95
N GLN A 626 16.57 -15.75 -21.89
CA GLN A 626 15.30 -15.84 -21.15
C GLN A 626 14.19 -14.94 -21.70
N GLY A 627 14.47 -14.16 -22.75
CA GLY A 627 13.57 -13.15 -23.28
C GLY A 627 13.55 -11.86 -22.45
N GLY A 628 14.50 -11.69 -21.52
CA GLY A 628 14.70 -10.43 -20.80
C GLY A 628 15.23 -9.32 -21.72
N ILE A 629 15.23 -8.09 -21.20
CA ILE A 629 15.98 -6.97 -21.80
C ILE A 629 17.21 -6.70 -20.94
N VAL A 630 18.32 -6.36 -21.57
CA VAL A 630 19.60 -6.20 -20.87
C VAL A 630 20.29 -4.88 -21.23
N GLY A 631 21.01 -4.29 -20.29
CA GLY A 631 21.68 -3.02 -20.54
C GLY A 631 22.68 -2.62 -19.47
N PHE A 632 23.52 -1.63 -19.82
CA PHE A 632 24.46 -1.03 -18.89
C PHE A 632 23.77 0.04 -18.03
N CYS A 633 24.05 0.00 -16.73
CA CYS A 633 23.67 0.99 -15.73
C CYS A 633 24.85 1.90 -15.35
N HIS A 634 24.62 2.85 -14.45
CA HIS A 634 25.64 3.73 -13.87
C HIS A 634 26.42 4.56 -14.90
N THR A 635 25.77 4.94 -16.00
CA THR A 635 26.45 5.62 -17.12
C THR A 635 26.83 7.06 -16.80
N GLU A 636 26.30 7.65 -15.72
CA GLU A 636 26.67 8.96 -15.19
C GLU A 636 28.09 9.02 -14.62
N TYR A 637 28.70 7.84 -14.39
CA TYR A 637 30.12 7.71 -14.07
C TYR A 637 31.03 7.93 -15.28
N LEU A 638 30.47 7.99 -16.49
CA LEU A 638 31.23 8.36 -17.68
C LEU A 638 31.68 9.82 -17.61
N ASN A 639 32.75 10.11 -18.33
CA ASN A 639 33.13 11.46 -18.72
C ASN A 639 33.14 11.56 -20.25
N ASP A 640 33.10 12.78 -20.79
CA ASP A 640 33.08 13.04 -22.25
C ASP A 640 34.41 12.69 -22.96
N ALA A 641 35.25 11.84 -22.37
CA ALA A 641 36.49 11.34 -22.92
C ALA A 641 36.49 9.80 -23.02
N VAL A 642 37.48 9.27 -23.73
CA VAL A 642 37.76 7.83 -23.71
C VAL A 642 38.15 7.44 -22.29
N GLN A 643 37.40 6.50 -21.68
CA GLN A 643 37.69 6.08 -20.30
C GLN A 643 39.06 5.42 -20.22
N ASN A 644 39.85 5.92 -19.29
CA ASN A 644 41.19 5.43 -19.00
C ASN A 644 41.40 5.14 -17.51
N ASP A 645 40.38 5.41 -16.70
CA ASP A 645 40.32 5.12 -15.27
C ASP A 645 39.23 4.08 -15.01
N LEU A 646 39.37 3.35 -13.90
CA LEU A 646 38.41 2.35 -13.44
C LEU A 646 37.91 2.73 -12.04
N ASN A 647 36.65 2.43 -11.76
CA ASN A 647 36.08 2.38 -10.43
C ASN A 647 35.10 1.18 -10.35
N CYS A 648 34.19 1.15 -9.38
CA CYS A 648 33.19 0.09 -9.28
C CYS A 648 32.31 -0.03 -10.55
N CYS A 649 31.90 1.11 -11.09
CA CYS A 649 30.64 1.21 -11.78
C CYS A 649 30.78 1.72 -13.23
N ILE A 650 31.95 2.25 -13.64
CA ILE A 650 32.17 2.77 -15.00
C ILE A 650 31.96 1.66 -16.05
N PRO A 651 30.97 1.80 -16.96
CA PRO A 651 30.58 0.73 -17.88
C PRO A 651 31.49 0.66 -19.11
N ILE A 652 32.79 0.40 -18.97
CA ILE A 652 33.79 0.60 -20.04
C ILE A 652 33.56 -0.21 -21.33
N GLU A 653 32.80 -1.31 -21.29
CA GLU A 653 32.55 -2.20 -22.43
C GLU A 653 31.28 -1.87 -23.21
N TYR A 654 30.49 -0.88 -22.76
CA TYR A 654 29.26 -0.49 -23.44
C TYR A 654 29.40 -0.22 -24.95
N PRO A 655 30.51 0.36 -25.49
CA PRO A 655 30.63 0.58 -26.93
C PRO A 655 30.77 -0.71 -27.73
N VAL A 656 31.38 -1.72 -27.13
CA VAL A 656 31.56 -3.02 -27.78
C VAL A 656 30.21 -3.70 -27.92
N GLU A 657 29.52 -3.87 -26.80
CA GLU A 657 28.28 -4.63 -26.74
C GLU A 657 27.11 -3.90 -27.44
N ALA A 658 27.09 -2.56 -27.40
CA ALA A 658 26.14 -1.77 -28.19
C ALA A 658 26.34 -1.95 -29.71
N ALA A 659 27.59 -1.96 -30.20
CA ALA A 659 27.88 -2.17 -31.62
C ALA A 659 27.57 -3.59 -32.10
N LEU A 660 27.70 -4.58 -31.21
CA LEU A 660 27.39 -5.98 -31.50
C LEU A 660 25.89 -6.29 -31.37
N GLY A 661 25.08 -5.36 -30.85
CA GLY A 661 23.64 -5.52 -30.69
C GLY A 661 23.25 -6.50 -29.58
N THR A 662 24.11 -6.64 -28.57
CA THR A 662 23.87 -7.47 -27.38
C THR A 662 23.25 -6.69 -26.22
N CYS A 663 23.14 -5.38 -26.36
CA CYS A 663 22.55 -4.46 -25.39
C CYS A 663 21.22 -3.89 -25.93
N ASP A 664 20.19 -3.83 -25.08
CA ASP A 664 18.85 -3.33 -25.43
C ASP A 664 18.64 -1.87 -24.96
N PHE A 665 19.23 -1.47 -23.84
CA PHE A 665 19.05 -0.14 -23.25
C PHE A 665 20.32 0.41 -22.60
N PHE A 666 20.30 1.72 -22.33
CA PHE A 666 21.34 2.47 -21.65
C PHE A 666 20.71 3.25 -20.49
N SER A 667 21.20 3.07 -19.26
CA SER A 667 20.59 3.66 -18.05
C SER A 667 21.47 4.70 -17.38
N GLU A 668 20.87 5.83 -17.01
CA GLU A 668 21.45 6.79 -16.06
C GLU A 668 20.89 6.51 -14.66
N ASP A 669 21.74 6.30 -13.68
CA ASP A 669 21.34 5.86 -12.36
C ASP A 669 21.93 6.73 -11.24
N VAL A 670 21.74 6.28 -9.99
CA VAL A 670 22.33 6.82 -8.77
C VAL A 670 21.86 8.22 -8.38
N TYR A 671 22.33 9.29 -9.04
CA TYR A 671 22.18 10.66 -8.53
C TYR A 671 21.18 11.52 -9.30
N GLY A 672 20.15 11.99 -8.60
CA GLY A 672 19.17 12.92 -9.11
C GLY A 672 19.67 14.36 -9.11
N SER A 673 18.76 15.30 -9.33
CA SER A 673 19.07 16.73 -9.28
C SER A 673 19.01 17.36 -7.89
N ILE A 674 18.62 16.59 -6.88
CA ILE A 674 18.39 17.08 -5.51
C ILE A 674 19.66 16.97 -4.65
N SER A 675 20.49 15.94 -4.85
CA SER A 675 21.71 15.79 -4.06
C SER A 675 22.85 16.63 -4.59
N GLN A 676 23.67 17.09 -3.66
CA GLN A 676 24.98 17.63 -4.00
C GLN A 676 25.83 16.49 -4.55
N ASN A 677 25.95 16.42 -5.86
CA ASN A 677 26.91 15.57 -6.58
C ASN A 677 28.38 15.87 -6.17
N ASN A 678 28.63 16.90 -5.35
CA ASN A 678 29.95 17.31 -4.86
C ASN A 678 31.02 17.48 -5.96
N GLY A 679 30.59 17.59 -7.22
CA GLY A 679 31.46 17.65 -8.39
C GLY A 679 32.03 16.29 -8.85
N ASN A 680 31.50 15.15 -8.42
CA ASN A 680 32.05 13.83 -8.74
C ASN A 680 31.62 13.29 -10.12
N TYR A 681 30.42 13.61 -10.61
CA TYR A 681 29.87 13.02 -11.84
C TYR A 681 29.24 14.05 -12.79
N ASN A 682 29.20 13.73 -14.09
CA ASN A 682 28.64 14.61 -15.12
C ASN A 682 27.44 13.94 -15.78
N ALA A 683 26.23 14.23 -15.30
CA ALA A 683 24.99 13.68 -15.86
C ALA A 683 24.85 13.90 -17.38
N ASP A 684 25.37 15.01 -17.92
CA ASP A 684 25.31 15.26 -19.36
C ASP A 684 26.27 14.35 -20.15
N ALA A 685 27.28 13.74 -19.52
CA ALA A 685 28.18 12.77 -20.17
C ALA A 685 27.43 11.50 -20.61
N THR A 686 26.46 11.03 -19.82
CA THR A 686 25.56 9.94 -20.22
C THR A 686 24.83 10.27 -21.51
N ILE A 687 24.18 11.44 -21.57
CA ILE A 687 23.42 11.87 -22.75
C ILE A 687 24.33 12.09 -23.94
N ASN A 688 25.54 12.62 -23.73
CA ASN A 688 26.53 12.78 -24.80
C ASN A 688 26.97 11.43 -25.35
N ALA A 689 27.32 10.46 -24.48
CA ALA A 689 27.65 9.09 -24.87
C ALA A 689 26.51 8.41 -25.64
N TYR A 690 25.27 8.57 -25.16
CA TYR A 690 24.07 8.08 -25.82
C TYR A 690 23.91 8.69 -27.23
N TYR A 691 24.10 9.99 -27.38
CA TYR A 691 24.03 10.66 -28.70
C TYR A 691 25.11 10.16 -29.67
N LYS A 692 26.33 9.86 -29.19
CA LYS A 692 27.36 9.26 -30.04
C LYS A 692 26.92 7.90 -30.59
N MET A 693 26.26 7.08 -29.77
CA MET A 693 25.68 5.79 -30.21
C MET A 693 24.60 6.00 -31.27
N LEU A 694 23.66 6.91 -31.01
CA LEU A 694 22.59 7.23 -31.97
C LEU A 694 23.14 7.79 -33.29
N ASN A 695 24.19 8.62 -33.24
CA ASN A 695 24.87 9.18 -34.42
C ASN A 695 25.56 8.09 -35.27
N CYS A 696 26.00 7.00 -34.64
CA CYS A 696 26.50 5.80 -35.31
C CYS A 696 25.37 4.90 -35.86
N GLY A 697 24.11 5.21 -35.57
CA GLY A 697 22.95 4.41 -35.95
C GLY A 697 22.73 3.17 -35.09
N ILE A 698 23.34 3.13 -33.90
CA ILE A 698 23.06 2.12 -32.89
C ILE A 698 21.82 2.59 -32.12
N ARG A 699 20.78 1.75 -32.12
CA ARG A 699 19.49 2.07 -31.50
C ARG A 699 19.42 1.37 -30.15
N LEU A 700 19.39 2.15 -29.07
CA LEU A 700 19.23 1.67 -27.70
C LEU A 700 18.01 2.34 -27.07
N GLY A 701 17.35 1.65 -26.15
CA GLY A 701 16.45 2.27 -25.19
C GLY A 701 17.19 3.22 -24.26
N LEU A 702 16.48 4.20 -23.72
CA LEU A 702 16.99 5.09 -22.66
C LEU A 702 16.14 4.91 -21.42
N CYS A 703 16.76 4.65 -20.28
CA CYS A 703 16.08 4.55 -18.99
C CYS A 703 16.89 5.25 -17.89
N ALA A 704 16.29 5.34 -16.73
CA ALA A 704 16.89 5.81 -15.50
C ALA A 704 16.25 5.11 -14.30
N GLY A 705 17.07 4.81 -13.29
CA GLY A 705 16.64 4.23 -12.02
C GLY A 705 17.38 4.87 -10.85
N THR A 706 16.86 4.71 -9.63
CA THR A 706 17.47 5.39 -8.49
C THR A 706 18.74 4.72 -7.97
N ASP A 707 18.92 3.44 -8.25
CA ASP A 707 19.89 2.60 -7.54
C ASP A 707 19.74 2.78 -6.01
N PHE A 708 18.49 2.72 -5.54
CA PHE A 708 18.17 2.90 -4.13
C PHE A 708 18.54 1.65 -3.34
N PRO A 709 19.16 1.73 -2.14
CA PRO A 709 19.63 2.92 -1.42
C PRO A 709 21.11 3.26 -1.68
N CYS A 710 21.77 2.64 -2.66
CA CYS A 710 23.19 2.85 -3.00
C CYS A 710 23.53 4.30 -3.36
N ASN A 711 22.54 5.07 -3.79
CA ASN A 711 22.61 6.50 -4.06
C ASN A 711 22.76 7.45 -2.84
N ALA A 712 23.44 7.05 -1.76
CA ALA A 712 23.54 7.83 -0.53
C ALA A 712 22.17 8.18 0.11
N ASN A 713 21.18 7.31 -0.06
CA ASN A 713 19.79 7.48 0.39
C ASN A 713 19.08 8.69 -0.21
N GLU A 714 19.29 8.99 -1.50
CA GLU A 714 18.33 9.87 -2.17
C GLU A 714 16.92 9.28 -2.04
N PRO A 715 15.88 10.13 -2.01
CA PRO A 715 14.53 9.63 -1.98
C PRO A 715 14.27 8.64 -3.12
N PHE A 716 13.63 7.54 -2.79
CA PHE A 716 13.11 6.57 -3.75
C PHE A 716 12.35 7.26 -4.90
N GLY A 717 12.55 6.85 -6.15
CA GLY A 717 11.92 7.49 -7.32
C GLY A 717 12.40 8.91 -7.66
N THR A 718 13.57 9.36 -7.19
CA THR A 718 14.20 10.63 -7.62
C THR A 718 14.70 10.57 -9.07
N LEU A 719 15.12 9.39 -9.52
CA LEU A 719 15.29 9.06 -10.93
C LEU A 719 14.19 8.07 -11.31
N LEU A 720 13.57 8.27 -12.46
CA LEU A 720 12.56 7.34 -12.95
C LEU A 720 12.47 7.34 -14.47
N THR A 721 11.89 6.26 -14.98
CA THR A 721 11.57 6.07 -16.40
C THR A 721 10.06 6.07 -16.57
N TYR A 722 9.55 7.01 -17.36
CA TYR A 722 8.21 6.91 -17.93
C TYR A 722 8.25 6.02 -19.15
N VAL A 723 7.37 5.03 -19.22
CA VAL A 723 7.20 4.18 -20.40
C VAL A 723 5.78 4.24 -20.90
N GLN A 724 5.62 4.39 -22.21
CA GLN A 724 4.31 4.30 -22.84
C GLN A 724 3.90 2.85 -23.04
N VAL A 725 2.69 2.51 -22.58
CA VAL A 725 2.14 1.16 -22.70
C VAL A 725 0.82 1.19 -23.47
N ASP A 726 0.76 0.40 -24.54
CA ASP A 726 -0.46 0.22 -25.32
C ASP A 726 -1.42 -0.77 -24.62
N GLY A 727 -2.63 -0.30 -24.31
CA GLY A 727 -3.67 -1.08 -23.64
C GLY A 727 -3.39 -1.28 -22.15
N ASP A 728 -3.76 -2.46 -21.61
CA ASP A 728 -3.58 -2.73 -20.18
C ASP A 728 -2.09 -2.82 -19.80
N PHE A 729 -1.75 -2.18 -18.67
CA PHE A 729 -0.42 -2.21 -18.08
C PHE A 729 -0.03 -3.62 -17.62
N THR A 730 1.19 -4.02 -17.93
CA THR A 730 1.86 -5.22 -17.39
C THR A 730 3.36 -4.95 -17.28
N TYR A 731 4.05 -5.63 -16.37
CA TYR A 731 5.51 -5.53 -16.24
C TYR A 731 6.23 -5.78 -17.58
N ARG A 732 5.84 -6.87 -18.27
CA ARG A 732 6.41 -7.25 -19.57
C ARG A 732 6.33 -6.14 -20.62
N LYS A 733 5.17 -5.51 -20.78
CA LYS A 733 5.00 -4.40 -21.73
C LYS A 733 5.81 -3.17 -21.34
N TRP A 734 5.97 -2.93 -20.03
CA TRP A 734 6.76 -1.81 -19.53
C TRP A 734 8.24 -1.99 -19.88
N ILE A 735 8.84 -3.15 -19.62
CA ILE A 735 10.24 -3.40 -20.00
C ILE A 735 10.43 -3.49 -21.54
N GLU A 736 9.45 -3.98 -22.30
CA GLU A 736 9.52 -3.93 -23.77
C GLU A 736 9.48 -2.49 -24.30
N GLY A 737 8.70 -1.61 -23.66
CA GLY A 737 8.69 -0.19 -24.01
C GLY A 737 10.04 0.48 -23.74
N ILE A 738 10.80 0.04 -22.73
CA ILE A 738 12.19 0.48 -22.52
C ILE A 738 13.06 0.09 -23.70
N ARG A 739 13.10 -1.21 -24.06
CA ARG A 739 13.87 -1.72 -25.22
C ARG A 739 13.47 -1.00 -26.52
N ASP A 740 12.18 -0.77 -26.71
CA ASP A 740 11.64 -0.18 -27.94
C ASP A 740 11.80 1.36 -27.99
N GLY A 741 12.39 1.98 -26.95
CA GLY A 741 12.64 3.42 -26.90
C GLY A 741 11.38 4.27 -26.70
N LYS A 742 10.31 3.69 -26.16
CA LYS A 742 9.05 4.40 -25.84
C LYS A 742 9.14 5.06 -24.46
N THR A 743 10.23 5.81 -24.22
CA THR A 743 10.59 6.29 -22.89
C THR A 743 10.79 7.80 -22.80
N VAL A 744 10.55 8.31 -21.58
CA VAL A 744 11.02 9.61 -21.12
C VAL A 744 11.66 9.39 -19.75
N VAL A 745 12.92 9.81 -19.58
CA VAL A 745 13.63 9.71 -18.30
C VAL A 745 13.54 11.03 -17.55
N ALA A 746 13.48 10.99 -16.22
CA ALA A 746 13.46 12.17 -15.36
C ALA A 746 14.42 12.00 -14.18
N ARG A 747 15.21 13.04 -13.90
CA ARG A 747 16.19 13.11 -12.79
C ARG A 747 15.71 13.92 -11.59
N ASN A 748 14.50 14.45 -11.67
CA ASN A 748 13.85 15.23 -10.62
C ASN A 748 12.53 14.58 -10.19
N GLY A 749 12.48 13.25 -10.26
CA GLY A 749 11.33 12.43 -9.92
C GLY A 749 10.08 12.77 -10.73
N HIS A 750 8.92 12.55 -10.11
CA HIS A 750 7.62 12.63 -10.78
C HIS A 750 7.09 14.07 -10.94
N GLU A 751 7.97 15.03 -11.20
CA GLU A 751 7.66 16.46 -11.14
C GLU A 751 7.26 17.08 -12.48
N GLU A 752 7.68 16.48 -13.59
CA GLU A 752 7.44 16.98 -14.93
C GLU A 752 7.51 15.91 -16.01
N PHE A 753 7.10 16.28 -17.22
CA PHE A 753 7.12 15.41 -18.39
C PHE A 753 7.24 16.26 -19.64
N ILE A 754 7.90 15.70 -20.66
CA ILE A 754 7.98 16.30 -21.99
C ILE A 754 7.37 15.33 -23.01
N ASP A 755 6.27 15.75 -23.62
CA ASP A 755 5.57 15.01 -24.68
C ASP A 755 6.10 15.48 -26.04
N LEU A 756 6.99 14.70 -26.64
CA LEU A 756 7.50 14.93 -28.00
C LEU A 756 6.60 14.23 -29.01
N LYS A 757 6.02 15.02 -29.92
CA LYS A 757 5.28 14.51 -31.07
C LYS A 757 5.83 15.03 -32.38
N VAL A 758 5.99 14.14 -33.36
CA VAL A 758 6.31 14.49 -34.74
C VAL A 758 5.12 14.22 -35.64
N ASN A 759 4.78 15.19 -36.49
CA ASN A 759 3.59 15.18 -37.34
C ASN A 759 2.30 14.83 -36.56
N LYS A 760 2.24 15.25 -35.29
CA LYS A 760 1.13 15.05 -34.32
C LYS A 760 0.90 13.62 -33.83
N THR A 761 1.44 12.59 -34.50
CA THR A 761 1.14 11.18 -34.19
C THR A 761 2.34 10.39 -33.76
N TYR A 762 3.53 10.67 -34.31
CA TYR A 762 4.73 9.90 -34.00
C TYR A 762 5.34 10.34 -32.68
N GLN A 763 5.85 9.40 -31.91
CA GLN A 763 6.33 9.56 -30.54
C GLN A 763 7.62 8.76 -30.32
N PRO A 764 8.34 8.95 -29.20
CA PRO A 764 9.59 8.21 -28.92
C PRO A 764 9.47 6.70 -29.21
N GLY A 765 10.49 6.14 -29.85
CA GLY A 765 10.52 4.75 -30.32
C GLY A 765 10.01 4.55 -31.75
N ASP A 766 9.25 5.48 -32.31
CA ASP A 766 8.77 5.38 -33.68
C ASP A 766 9.88 5.62 -34.72
N ASP A 767 9.67 5.08 -35.93
CA ASP A 767 10.54 5.29 -37.10
C ASP A 767 9.74 5.78 -38.31
N ILE A 768 9.95 7.05 -38.67
CA ILE A 768 9.27 7.70 -39.79
C ILE A 768 10.05 7.43 -41.08
N GLN A 769 9.42 6.70 -41.99
CA GLN A 769 10.01 6.29 -43.26
C GLN A 769 9.80 7.32 -44.38
N PHE A 770 10.89 7.78 -44.99
CA PHE A 770 10.91 8.69 -46.12
C PHE A 770 11.50 8.02 -47.36
N LYS A 771 10.79 8.04 -48.49
CA LYS A 771 11.36 7.56 -49.78
C LYS A 771 12.44 8.51 -50.35
N LYS A 772 12.38 9.78 -49.98
CA LYS A 772 13.29 10.87 -50.39
C LYS A 772 13.29 11.94 -49.29
N LYS A 773 14.25 12.88 -49.34
CA LYS A 773 14.30 14.04 -48.43
C LYS A 773 12.92 14.68 -48.23
N GLY A 774 12.62 15.10 -47.00
CA GLY A 774 11.26 15.50 -46.59
C GLY A 774 11.25 16.58 -45.51
N LYS A 775 10.07 16.86 -44.96
CA LYS A 775 9.89 17.79 -43.84
C LYS A 775 9.07 17.14 -42.74
N VAL A 776 9.38 17.50 -41.51
CA VAL A 776 8.59 17.13 -40.34
C VAL A 776 8.29 18.35 -39.49
N ALA A 777 7.18 18.31 -38.77
CA ALA A 777 6.85 19.27 -37.72
C ALA A 777 6.91 18.57 -36.37
N ALA A 778 7.75 19.06 -35.47
CA ALA A 778 7.88 18.59 -34.10
C ALA A 778 7.18 19.55 -33.14
N THR A 779 6.47 18.99 -32.17
CA THR A 779 5.87 19.70 -31.04
C THR A 779 6.38 19.04 -29.76
N ILE A 780 6.91 19.85 -28.85
CA ILE A 780 7.28 19.44 -27.50
C ILE A 780 6.33 20.15 -26.56
N LYS A 781 5.59 19.38 -25.76
CA LYS A 781 4.77 19.92 -24.67
C LYS A 781 5.39 19.58 -23.33
N TRP A 782 5.71 20.60 -22.56
CA TRP A 782 6.25 20.48 -21.22
C TRP A 782 5.17 20.73 -20.17
N THR A 783 4.91 19.72 -19.35
CA THR A 783 3.98 19.73 -18.23
C THR A 783 4.74 19.59 -16.92
N SER A 784 4.28 20.26 -15.86
CA SER A 784 4.88 20.13 -14.53
C SER A 784 3.84 20.25 -13.42
N ILE A 785 4.13 19.63 -12.28
CA ILE A 785 3.27 19.65 -11.08
C ILE A 785 3.58 20.83 -10.14
N LYS A 786 4.64 21.58 -10.41
CA LYS A 786 5.04 22.78 -9.68
C LYS A 786 5.72 23.78 -10.63
N PRO A 787 5.96 25.03 -10.23
CA PRO A 787 6.74 25.95 -11.06
C PRO A 787 8.16 25.43 -11.27
N LEU A 788 8.53 25.14 -12.51
CA LEU A 788 9.88 24.74 -12.92
C LEU A 788 10.36 25.65 -14.04
N THR A 789 11.57 26.18 -13.92
CA THR A 789 12.16 27.12 -14.88
C THR A 789 13.35 26.47 -15.57
N GLY A 790 13.42 26.61 -16.89
CA GLY A 790 14.48 25.98 -17.66
C GLY A 790 14.40 26.31 -19.14
N ARG A 791 15.03 25.46 -19.95
CA ARG A 791 15.06 25.54 -21.41
C ARG A 791 14.61 24.21 -22.00
N LEU A 792 13.55 24.24 -22.79
CA LEU A 792 13.19 23.11 -23.66
C LEU A 792 14.03 23.15 -24.92
N GLU A 793 14.56 22.01 -25.31
CA GLU A 793 15.39 21.85 -26.51
C GLU A 793 14.85 20.70 -27.36
N LEU A 794 14.80 20.93 -28.68
CA LEU A 794 14.66 19.87 -29.67
C LEU A 794 16.05 19.61 -30.27
N VAL A 795 16.48 18.35 -30.26
CA VAL A 795 17.78 17.91 -30.73
C VAL A 795 17.61 17.01 -31.95
N TYR A 796 18.38 17.29 -33.01
CA TYR A 796 18.48 16.45 -34.22
C TYR A 796 19.94 16.09 -34.44
N ASN A 797 20.27 14.79 -34.49
CA ASN A 797 21.64 14.30 -34.72
C ASN A 797 22.68 14.99 -33.79
N GLY A 798 22.34 15.11 -32.50
CA GLY A 798 23.18 15.73 -31.47
C GLY A 798 23.20 17.27 -31.46
N LYS A 799 22.55 17.94 -32.42
CA LYS A 799 22.51 19.41 -32.52
C LYS A 799 21.16 19.96 -32.05
N VAL A 800 21.18 20.98 -31.19
CA VAL A 800 19.96 21.70 -30.78
C VAL A 800 19.45 22.52 -31.96
N ILE A 801 18.29 22.16 -32.51
CA ILE A 801 17.69 22.82 -33.67
C ILE A 801 16.56 23.79 -33.31
N ALA A 802 15.99 23.67 -32.12
CA ALA A 802 15.04 24.63 -31.57
C ALA A 802 15.15 24.67 -30.05
N SER A 803 14.90 25.84 -29.46
CA SER A 803 14.99 26.01 -28.01
C SER A 803 14.06 27.11 -27.51
N LYS A 804 13.51 26.92 -26.31
CA LYS A 804 12.65 27.90 -25.64
C LYS A 804 12.92 27.92 -24.14
N LYS A 805 13.38 29.08 -23.63
CA LYS A 805 13.42 29.34 -22.18
C LYS A 805 12.01 29.65 -21.69
N ALA A 806 11.58 28.99 -20.62
CA ALA A 806 10.25 29.18 -20.06
C ALA A 806 10.19 28.71 -18.60
N THR A 807 9.06 29.03 -17.95
CA THR A 807 8.67 28.47 -16.66
C THR A 807 7.35 27.74 -16.86
N ALA A 808 7.36 26.41 -16.74
CA ALA A 808 6.14 25.61 -16.73
C ALA A 808 5.53 25.59 -15.33
N THR A 809 4.20 25.59 -15.26
CA THR A 809 3.45 25.40 -14.00
C THR A 809 2.29 24.43 -14.26
N PRO A 810 1.61 23.91 -13.22
CA PRO A 810 0.45 23.02 -13.40
C PRO A 810 -0.63 23.57 -14.33
N ASP A 811 -0.83 24.87 -14.30
CA ASP A 811 -1.87 25.56 -15.07
C ASP A 811 -1.33 26.19 -16.36
N LEU A 812 -0.02 26.15 -16.58
CA LEU A 812 0.66 26.75 -17.73
C LEU A 812 1.72 25.80 -18.31
N PRO A 813 1.32 24.76 -19.05
CA PRO A 813 2.25 23.95 -19.82
C PRO A 813 2.91 24.80 -20.93
N ILE A 814 4.10 24.41 -21.34
CA ILE A 814 4.89 25.13 -22.34
C ILE A 814 5.00 24.30 -23.60
N ASP A 815 4.56 24.86 -24.73
CA ASP A 815 4.76 24.27 -26.04
C ASP A 815 5.98 24.88 -26.75
N LEU A 816 6.75 24.05 -27.45
CA LEU A 816 7.76 24.42 -28.44
C LEU A 816 7.42 23.70 -29.75
N GLU A 817 7.22 24.47 -30.81
CA GLU A 817 6.99 23.94 -32.17
C GLU A 817 8.19 24.27 -33.06
N ALA A 818 8.62 23.32 -33.87
CA ALA A 818 9.71 23.49 -34.83
C ALA A 818 9.48 22.66 -36.10
N GLY A 819 9.81 23.24 -37.25
CA GLY A 819 9.91 22.50 -38.51
C GLY A 819 11.34 22.07 -38.77
N LEU A 820 11.53 20.85 -39.28
CA LEU A 820 12.83 20.32 -39.69
C LEU A 820 12.79 19.85 -41.14
N GLU A 821 13.80 20.24 -41.91
CA GLU A 821 14.13 19.63 -43.19
C GLU A 821 14.91 18.34 -42.93
N VAL A 822 14.37 17.20 -43.35
CA VAL A 822 15.00 15.89 -43.22
C VAL A 822 15.80 15.62 -44.48
N GLU A 823 17.09 15.89 -44.41
CA GLU A 823 18.01 15.70 -45.53
C GLU A 823 18.61 14.30 -45.57
N GLU A 824 18.64 13.62 -44.43
CA GLU A 824 19.30 12.35 -44.22
C GLU A 824 18.66 11.57 -43.09
N SER A 825 19.03 10.30 -42.97
CA SER A 825 18.59 9.48 -41.86
C SER A 825 19.16 10.02 -40.55
N GLY A 826 18.31 10.16 -39.54
CA GLY A 826 18.70 10.71 -38.26
C GLY A 826 17.72 10.37 -37.16
N TRP A 827 17.85 11.08 -36.05
CA TRP A 827 17.00 10.91 -34.87
C TRP A 827 16.66 12.27 -34.26
N LEU A 828 15.49 12.35 -33.64
CA LEU A 828 14.97 13.51 -32.92
C LEU A 828 14.71 13.15 -31.47
N CYS A 829 15.17 13.97 -30.53
CA CYS A 829 14.71 13.88 -29.15
C CYS A 829 14.41 15.27 -28.58
N ALA A 830 13.73 15.30 -27.43
CA ALA A 830 13.49 16.50 -26.66
C ALA A 830 14.16 16.38 -25.29
N ARG A 831 14.61 17.51 -24.75
CA ARG A 831 15.11 17.59 -23.37
C ARG A 831 14.76 18.90 -22.69
N ARG A 832 14.55 18.82 -21.38
CA ARG A 832 14.45 19.98 -20.49
C ARG A 832 15.82 20.19 -19.82
N MET A 833 16.33 21.41 -19.84
CA MET A 833 17.61 21.80 -19.26
C MET A 833 17.42 22.86 -18.18
N ASP A 834 18.24 22.84 -17.13
CA ASP A 834 18.40 23.93 -16.17
C ASP A 834 19.89 24.22 -15.89
N GLU A 835 20.20 24.90 -14.79
CA GLU A 835 21.59 25.17 -14.38
C GLU A 835 22.40 23.92 -13.99
N ASN A 836 21.73 22.81 -13.69
CA ASN A 836 22.36 21.55 -13.25
C ASN A 836 22.42 20.51 -14.39
N GLY A 837 22.16 20.92 -15.64
CA GLY A 837 22.22 20.07 -16.83
C GLY A 837 20.84 19.64 -17.31
N HIS A 838 20.79 18.51 -18.00
CA HIS A 838 19.52 17.90 -18.36
C HIS A 838 18.84 17.29 -17.13
N GLN A 839 17.51 17.26 -17.15
CA GLN A 839 16.78 16.52 -16.12
C GLN A 839 15.46 15.87 -16.57
N THR A 840 15.03 16.09 -17.81
CA THR A 840 14.05 15.23 -18.45
C THR A 840 14.46 15.09 -19.91
N HIS A 841 14.45 13.87 -20.43
CA HIS A 841 14.94 13.57 -21.78
C HIS A 841 14.09 12.46 -22.41
N THR A 842 13.65 12.64 -23.64
CA THR A 842 12.92 11.60 -24.39
C THR A 842 13.89 10.66 -25.09
N ALA A 843 13.58 9.37 -25.16
CA ALA A 843 14.18 8.52 -26.19
C ALA A 843 13.90 9.07 -27.61
N PRO A 844 14.68 8.66 -28.62
CA PRO A 844 14.58 9.25 -29.96
C PRO A 844 13.36 8.78 -30.74
N ILE A 845 12.90 9.66 -31.63
CA ILE A 845 12.10 9.34 -32.82
C ILE A 845 13.07 9.22 -33.99
N TYR A 846 13.05 8.11 -34.72
CA TYR A 846 13.91 7.91 -35.87
C TYR A 846 13.28 8.46 -37.15
N LEU A 847 14.12 9.03 -38.01
CA LEU A 847 13.75 9.52 -39.33
C LEU A 847 14.61 8.76 -40.33
N THR A 848 14.03 7.81 -41.06
CA THR A 848 14.77 6.96 -42.00
C THR A 848 14.53 7.42 -43.43
N VAL A 849 15.59 7.87 -44.10
CA VAL A 849 15.54 8.30 -45.51
C VAL A 849 16.10 7.22 -46.41
N ASN A 850 15.29 6.76 -47.37
CA ASN A 850 15.67 5.77 -48.39
C ASN A 850 16.24 4.47 -47.79
N ASN A 851 15.72 4.04 -46.64
CA ASN A 851 16.22 2.89 -45.86
C ASN A 851 17.72 2.96 -45.53
N ALA A 852 18.33 4.16 -45.57
CA ALA A 852 19.71 4.35 -45.19
C ALA A 852 19.83 4.37 -43.65
N PRO A 853 20.89 3.80 -43.07
CA PRO A 853 21.12 3.88 -41.63
C PRO A 853 21.54 5.30 -41.23
N VAL A 854 21.42 5.63 -39.94
CA VAL A 854 21.93 6.90 -39.41
C VAL A 854 23.47 6.87 -39.42
N ARG A 855 24.07 7.90 -40.02
CA ARG A 855 25.53 8.10 -40.13
C ARG A 855 25.86 9.58 -39.94
N ALA A 856 25.52 10.09 -38.76
CA ALA A 856 25.43 11.51 -38.51
C ALA A 856 26.78 12.18 -38.18
N SER A 857 27.81 11.41 -37.82
CA SER A 857 29.09 11.95 -37.37
C SER A 857 30.22 10.95 -37.55
N VAL A 858 31.22 11.32 -38.37
CA VAL A 858 32.50 10.58 -38.48
C VAL A 858 33.24 10.61 -37.14
N ASP A 859 33.23 11.76 -36.46
CA ASP A 859 34.00 11.98 -35.24
C ASP A 859 33.47 11.10 -34.09
N ASP A 860 32.16 10.89 -33.99
CA ASP A 860 31.58 10.04 -32.95
C ASP A 860 31.88 8.54 -33.19
N ALA A 861 31.91 8.11 -34.46
CA ALA A 861 32.34 6.75 -34.79
C ALA A 861 33.84 6.57 -34.48
N MET A 862 34.67 7.57 -34.82
CA MET A 862 36.11 7.54 -34.52
C MET A 862 36.40 7.66 -33.01
N PHE A 863 35.54 8.31 -32.24
CA PHE A 863 35.62 8.33 -30.78
C PHE A 863 35.53 6.91 -30.21
N PHE A 864 34.59 6.09 -30.68
CA PHE A 864 34.48 4.69 -30.24
C PHE A 864 35.60 3.80 -30.80
N VAL A 865 36.14 4.09 -31.98
CA VAL A 865 37.36 3.43 -32.45
C VAL A 865 38.51 3.68 -31.47
N GLY A 866 38.72 4.94 -31.06
CA GLY A 866 39.74 5.30 -30.07
C GLY A 866 39.48 4.67 -28.70
N TRP A 867 38.22 4.57 -28.30
CA TRP A 867 37.81 3.88 -27.07
C TRP A 867 38.19 2.41 -27.09
N ILE A 868 37.85 1.70 -28.16
CA ILE A 868 38.13 0.28 -28.30
C ILE A 868 39.63 0.03 -28.46
N ASP A 869 40.36 0.94 -29.10
CA ASP A 869 41.82 0.88 -29.13
C ASP A 869 42.42 0.97 -27.73
N ASN A 870 41.90 1.84 -26.86
CA ASN A 870 42.31 1.90 -25.47
C ASN A 870 41.97 0.59 -24.72
N LEU A 871 40.77 0.03 -24.91
CA LEU A 871 40.41 -1.27 -24.32
C LEU A 871 41.38 -2.38 -24.74
N ILE A 872 41.68 -2.49 -26.04
CA ILE A 872 42.62 -3.49 -26.57
C ILE A 872 44.01 -3.27 -25.98
N GLU A 873 44.51 -2.03 -25.96
CA GLU A 873 45.82 -1.72 -25.40
C GLU A 873 45.89 -2.11 -23.91
N LYS A 874 44.96 -1.61 -23.09
CA LYS A 874 44.99 -1.78 -21.64
C LYS A 874 44.80 -3.23 -21.18
N THR A 875 44.04 -4.02 -21.93
CA THR A 875 43.78 -5.44 -21.63
C THR A 875 44.86 -6.37 -22.19
N SER A 876 45.72 -5.88 -23.10
CA SER A 876 46.80 -6.68 -23.68
C SER A 876 47.88 -7.07 -22.66
N PRO A 877 48.55 -8.23 -22.84
CA PRO A 877 49.56 -8.72 -21.90
C PRO A 877 50.63 -7.68 -21.53
N GLY A 878 50.80 -7.44 -20.24
CA GLY A 878 51.77 -6.47 -19.70
C GLY A 878 51.21 -5.08 -19.38
N ASN A 879 49.93 -4.80 -19.70
CA ASN A 879 49.23 -3.57 -19.32
C ASN A 879 48.31 -3.76 -18.10
N ASP A 880 47.90 -2.64 -17.51
CA ASP A 880 47.29 -2.60 -16.17
C ASP A 880 45.94 -3.31 -16.03
N TRP A 881 45.17 -3.47 -17.13
CA TRP A 881 43.85 -4.11 -17.10
C TRP A 881 43.91 -5.58 -17.51
N ASN A 882 45.05 -6.07 -18.00
CA ASN A 882 45.21 -7.48 -18.38
C ASN A 882 44.96 -8.45 -17.20
N LYS A 883 45.24 -8.01 -15.97
CA LYS A 883 45.08 -8.81 -14.74
C LYS A 883 43.64 -9.27 -14.45
N TYR A 884 42.64 -8.66 -15.09
CA TYR A 884 41.23 -9.02 -14.92
C TYR A 884 40.79 -10.16 -15.86
N PHE A 885 41.67 -10.57 -16.80
CA PHE A 885 41.41 -11.69 -17.70
C PHE A 885 42.41 -12.81 -17.42
N SER A 886 41.92 -13.93 -16.91
CA SER A 886 42.69 -15.13 -16.64
C SER A 886 42.41 -16.26 -17.63
N HIS A 887 41.26 -16.24 -18.33
CA HIS A 887 40.88 -17.29 -19.28
C HIS A 887 40.42 -16.75 -20.65
N ASP A 888 39.63 -15.66 -20.69
CA ASP A 888 38.82 -15.34 -21.87
C ASP A 888 39.30 -14.13 -22.70
N LEU A 889 40.53 -13.66 -22.44
CA LEU A 889 41.11 -12.48 -23.10
C LEU A 889 41.00 -12.53 -24.64
N ASP A 890 41.30 -13.67 -25.25
CA ASP A 890 41.28 -13.81 -26.72
C ASP A 890 39.86 -13.70 -27.29
N VAL A 891 38.87 -14.23 -26.56
CA VAL A 891 37.44 -14.15 -26.93
C VAL A 891 36.97 -12.70 -26.80
N VAL A 892 37.23 -12.08 -25.65
CA VAL A 892 36.84 -10.71 -25.33
C VAL A 892 37.49 -9.70 -26.29
N GLN A 893 38.82 -9.77 -26.50
CA GLN A 893 39.47 -8.92 -27.51
C GLN A 893 39.02 -9.23 -28.95
N GLY A 894 38.57 -10.45 -29.22
CA GLY A 894 37.91 -10.80 -30.48
C GLY A 894 36.64 -9.98 -30.71
N ARG A 895 35.79 -9.86 -29.67
CA ARG A 895 34.60 -9.01 -29.67
C ARG A 895 34.98 -7.53 -29.87
N TYR A 896 36.01 -7.05 -29.17
CA TYR A 896 36.51 -5.68 -29.31
C TYR A 896 36.91 -5.37 -30.77
N LYS A 897 37.69 -6.24 -31.40
CA LYS A 897 38.12 -6.08 -32.80
C LYS A 897 36.93 -6.08 -33.78
N ASN A 898 35.91 -6.87 -33.50
CA ASN A 898 34.68 -6.90 -34.30
C ASN A 898 33.90 -5.57 -34.18
N ALA A 899 33.66 -5.11 -32.95
CA ALA A 899 33.01 -3.82 -32.70
C ALA A 899 33.80 -2.65 -33.33
N LYS A 900 35.13 -2.64 -33.20
CA LYS A 900 35.99 -1.64 -33.86
C LYS A 900 35.81 -1.64 -35.38
N SER A 901 35.70 -2.81 -36.00
CA SER A 901 35.47 -2.93 -37.45
C SER A 901 34.13 -2.35 -37.87
N ILE A 902 33.09 -2.50 -37.04
CA ILE A 902 31.77 -1.90 -37.26
C ILE A 902 31.88 -0.36 -37.22
N TYR A 903 32.52 0.21 -36.20
CA TYR A 903 32.68 1.66 -36.10
C TYR A 903 33.55 2.26 -37.22
N LEU A 904 34.63 1.58 -37.63
CA LEU A 904 35.43 2.00 -38.79
C LEU A 904 34.59 2.07 -40.06
N LYS A 905 33.75 1.05 -40.30
CA LYS A 905 32.81 1.04 -41.44
C LYS A 905 31.78 2.18 -41.33
N ILE A 906 31.24 2.42 -40.15
CA ILE A 906 30.31 3.54 -39.90
C ILE A 906 30.99 4.89 -40.21
N ALA A 907 32.24 5.08 -39.81
CA ALA A 907 33.01 6.29 -40.10
C ALA A 907 33.25 6.48 -41.61
N GLU A 908 33.57 5.41 -42.34
CA GLU A 908 33.70 5.44 -43.80
C GLU A 908 32.37 5.81 -44.48
N GLU A 909 31.26 5.21 -44.04
CA GLU A 909 29.91 5.48 -44.55
C GLU A 909 29.46 6.92 -44.25
N ALA A 910 29.71 7.44 -43.05
CA ALA A 910 29.41 8.83 -42.67
C ALA A 910 30.21 9.82 -43.53
N LYS A 911 31.51 9.56 -43.73
CA LYS A 911 32.37 10.38 -44.57
C LYS A 911 31.89 10.43 -46.03
N ALA A 912 31.37 9.31 -46.55
CA ALA A 912 30.80 9.25 -47.90
C ALA A 912 29.50 10.06 -48.05
N GLN A 913 28.80 10.34 -46.95
CA GLN A 913 27.57 11.15 -46.90
C GLN A 913 27.85 12.65 -46.71
N ASN A 914 29.12 13.05 -46.52
CA ASN A 914 29.57 14.40 -46.13
C ASN A 914 29.12 14.84 -44.72
N ASN A 915 28.97 13.88 -43.81
CA ASN A 915 28.55 14.13 -42.43
C ASN A 915 29.70 14.15 -41.44
#